data_AF-A0A520LXC5-F1
#
_entry.id   AF-A0A520LXC5-F1
#
_cell.length_a   1.000
_cell.length_b   1.000
_cell.length_c   1.000
_cell.angle_alpha   90.00
_cell.angle_beta   90.00
_cell.angle_gamma   90.00
#
_symmetry.space_group_name_H-M   'P 1'
#
loop_
_entity.id
_entity.type
_entity.pdbx_description
1 polymer ?
#
loop_
_entity_poly.entity_id
_entity_poly.type
_entity_poly.pdbx_seq_one_letter_code
_entity_poly.pdbx_strand_id
1 'polypeptide(L)'
;MSLNCQQAMWGNILAKLGLFLWAACFFLMLSNSGGMKKPSRIALLCILLTFLAIPLHAADVSDLTYDASGPTITITDCDEAASGELVIPDTIEGKPVTSIGVGAFYDCTSLTSIIIPDSVTSIGRSAFSDCYNLTSIAIPDSVTSIGDGAFAVCRSLTSITIPDSVTSIGKEPFYCCFGLKSVIIGNGVTSIGDGAFATCFNLKTIEVGEGNMNYTAANGVLFRKKRTLGASYSQNFDGFDDGTTDLEDGSVMTGAAASVQDGRLQLTIDQQGLGFSSFSVPALPGSSQGFTVSFDYELYDSLGANDPADGFSFNYGDAPLGDQGQAEEGMAGRPGVTENISWEVDTWRNGDAEQGVNISGLAGGADLGQLDFTNGIILEDDSRKTGTIEISWNPAVGASFTTTGMTTNADFSNVDTGAFVAEDGHNFIISARVGGANEDLFIDNLVITVDGTDDADRDGLPDYWEEKYGVDDPEADDDEDGLTNIEELEARTKPDTADTDEDGINDGDEINVTETNPKKADSDLDGLLDGVETNTGSFVSKDDTGTDPNNPDTDDDGFRDSIEVAQGSDPSDKNSLPDVPVITLLGVGTGALLQNDLTDPENDGVEGPTEPGPPQTAGTDFNWVSINASEENYFSGQGAGNEGAFDLFDNTTGGGVNKWCCGGAPQWITVEFEEPVSISHFVVAASNDSISHNRAPLDWGIYGSNDGESFEPIFEQSDDEPIWKADEEVYLFNLPRPSDPYTFIKYDVTRTNGGAHEIGEIEYFGEVGAGALNEIVEINYEKDTENIELTWNSRAGKTYGIFYSLNLEDFEADVDDGIIGEEGETTSYSFENPEPGVPRIFFRVMVMEE
;
A
#
# COMPACT_ATOMS: atom_id res chain seq x y z
N MET A 1 -4.42 -19.58 25.46
CA MET A 1 -4.48 -19.65 26.94
C MET A 1 -5.78 -19.01 27.46
N SER A 2 -6.94 -19.44 26.93
CA SER A 2 -8.23 -18.72 26.99
C SER A 2 -9.23 -19.24 28.05
N LEU A 3 -8.76 -19.78 29.19
CA LEU A 3 -9.62 -20.51 30.12
C LEU A 3 -9.87 -19.90 31.52
N ASN A 4 -9.44 -18.67 31.81
CA ASN A 4 -9.50 -18.13 33.19
C ASN A 4 -10.58 -17.06 33.48
N CYS A 5 -11.34 -16.57 32.49
CA CYS A 5 -12.34 -15.52 32.77
C CYS A 5 -13.70 -16.09 33.27
N GLN A 6 -14.03 -17.34 32.96
CA GLN A 6 -15.31 -17.95 33.37
C GLN A 6 -15.33 -18.55 34.79
N GLN A 7 -14.18 -18.82 35.42
CA GLN A 7 -14.14 -19.38 36.77
C GLN A 7 -14.52 -18.35 37.86
N ALA A 8 -14.32 -17.05 37.63
CA ALA A 8 -14.62 -16.00 38.61
C ALA A 8 -16.12 -15.64 38.73
N MET A 9 -16.95 -15.98 37.74
CA MET A 9 -18.42 -15.85 37.85
C MET A 9 -19.00 -16.72 38.98
N TRP A 10 -18.33 -17.82 39.34
CA TRP A 10 -18.77 -18.71 40.42
C TRP A 10 -18.42 -18.18 41.83
N GLY A 11 -17.34 -17.41 41.98
CA GLY A 11 -16.93 -16.81 43.27
C GLY A 11 -17.89 -15.71 43.75
N ASN A 12 -18.40 -14.90 42.81
CA ASN A 12 -19.33 -13.80 43.11
C ASN A 12 -20.74 -14.31 43.49
N ILE A 13 -21.13 -15.48 42.97
CA ILE A 13 -22.36 -16.18 43.39
C ILE A 13 -22.23 -16.64 44.86
N LEU A 14 -21.06 -17.12 45.28
CA LEU A 14 -20.82 -17.57 46.66
C LEU A 14 -20.81 -16.41 47.67
N ALA A 15 -20.22 -15.26 47.34
CA ALA A 15 -20.22 -14.08 48.22
C ALA A 15 -21.62 -13.46 48.39
N LYS A 16 -22.39 -13.34 47.30
CA LYS A 16 -23.79 -12.85 47.35
C LYS A 16 -24.75 -13.84 48.02
N LEU A 17 -24.48 -15.15 47.93
CA LEU A 17 -25.21 -16.17 48.69
C LEU A 17 -24.98 -16.02 50.20
N GLY A 18 -23.79 -15.61 50.64
CA GLY A 18 -23.45 -15.37 52.06
C GLY A 18 -24.32 -14.29 52.72
N LEU A 19 -24.55 -13.16 52.05
CA LEU A 19 -25.43 -12.09 52.56
C LEU A 19 -26.92 -12.49 52.57
N PHE A 20 -27.37 -13.25 51.57
CA PHE A 20 -28.76 -13.75 51.51
C PHE A 20 -29.03 -14.79 52.61
N LEU A 21 -28.05 -15.65 52.92
CA LEU A 21 -28.12 -16.61 54.03
C LEU A 21 -28.11 -15.93 55.40
N TRP A 22 -27.46 -14.76 55.55
CA TRP A 22 -27.48 -13.96 56.78
C TRP A 22 -28.90 -13.43 57.10
N ALA A 23 -29.56 -12.83 56.11
CA ALA A 23 -30.93 -12.32 56.26
C ALA A 23 -31.95 -13.45 56.52
N ALA A 24 -31.79 -14.59 55.86
CA ALA A 24 -32.63 -15.77 56.06
C ALA A 24 -32.43 -16.40 57.45
N CYS A 25 -31.20 -16.48 57.95
CA CYS A 25 -30.89 -16.99 59.29
C CYS A 25 -31.37 -16.05 60.40
N PHE A 26 -31.28 -14.73 60.22
CA PHE A 26 -31.81 -13.75 61.17
C PHE A 26 -33.34 -13.84 61.30
N PHE A 27 -34.05 -14.02 60.18
CA PHE A 27 -35.50 -14.27 60.17
C PHE A 27 -35.88 -15.60 60.82
N LEU A 28 -35.10 -16.67 60.58
CA LEU A 28 -35.32 -17.98 61.20
C LEU A 28 -35.08 -17.96 62.73
N MET A 29 -34.09 -17.20 63.20
CA MET A 29 -33.80 -17.02 64.64
C MET A 29 -34.90 -16.22 65.37
N LEU A 30 -35.52 -15.22 64.72
CA LEU A 30 -36.63 -14.46 65.29
C LEU A 30 -37.97 -15.21 65.28
N SER A 31 -38.13 -16.20 64.40
CA SER A 31 -39.38 -16.96 64.27
C SER A 31 -39.57 -18.08 65.30
N ASN A 32 -38.56 -18.38 66.12
CA ASN A 32 -38.56 -19.58 66.97
C ASN A 32 -38.72 -19.26 68.47
N SER A 33 -39.84 -18.65 68.85
CA SER A 33 -40.30 -18.59 70.23
C SER A 33 -40.96 -19.91 70.63
N GLY A 34 -40.18 -20.97 70.85
CA GLY A 34 -40.74 -22.21 71.40
C GLY A 34 -39.89 -23.48 71.28
N GLY A 35 -39.04 -23.73 72.29
CA GLY A 35 -38.58 -25.09 72.62
C GLY A 35 -37.23 -25.50 72.01
N MET A 36 -36.21 -25.56 72.87
CA MET A 36 -34.85 -26.01 72.59
C MET A 36 -34.77 -27.36 71.86
N LYS A 37 -34.19 -27.37 70.65
CA LYS A 37 -33.48 -28.52 70.09
C LYS A 37 -32.11 -28.06 69.57
N LYS A 38 -31.08 -28.87 69.83
CA LYS A 38 -29.65 -28.60 69.56
C LYS A 38 -29.43 -27.97 68.18
N PRO A 39 -28.51 -26.99 68.03
CA PRO A 39 -28.25 -26.34 66.75
C PRO A 39 -27.80 -27.38 65.72
N SER A 40 -28.38 -27.29 64.52
CA SER A 40 -28.02 -28.16 63.39
C SER A 40 -26.57 -27.88 62.95
N ARG A 41 -25.92 -28.85 62.32
CA ARG A 41 -24.57 -28.68 61.75
C ARG A 41 -24.49 -27.49 60.77
N ILE A 42 -25.62 -27.08 60.18
CA ILE A 42 -25.75 -25.92 59.29
C ILE A 42 -25.67 -24.60 60.08
N ALA A 43 -26.30 -24.52 61.26
CA ALA A 43 -26.19 -23.34 62.12
C ALA A 43 -24.76 -23.16 62.68
N LEU A 44 -24.07 -24.28 62.97
CA LEU A 44 -22.66 -24.25 63.40
C LEU A 44 -21.72 -23.86 62.26
N LEU A 45 -21.99 -24.30 61.03
CA LEU A 45 -21.25 -23.92 59.82
C LEU A 45 -21.48 -22.43 59.45
N CYS A 46 -22.70 -21.91 59.62
CA CYS A 46 -23.00 -20.49 59.43
C CYS A 46 -22.30 -19.61 60.47
N ILE A 47 -22.24 -20.04 61.73
CA ILE A 47 -21.49 -19.33 62.77
C ILE A 47 -19.98 -19.38 62.48
N LEU A 48 -19.45 -20.52 62.00
CA LEU A 48 -18.04 -20.64 61.61
C LEU A 48 -17.68 -19.75 60.42
N LEU A 49 -18.59 -19.59 59.45
CA LEU A 49 -18.44 -18.70 58.29
C LEU A 49 -18.55 -17.21 58.65
N THR A 50 -19.34 -16.84 59.67
CA THR A 50 -19.39 -15.45 60.18
C THR A 50 -18.15 -15.03 60.97
N PHE A 51 -17.29 -15.97 61.38
CA PHE A 51 -15.99 -15.67 62.02
C PHE A 51 -14.83 -15.58 61.02
N LEU A 52 -15.08 -15.79 59.72
CA LEU A 52 -14.09 -15.74 58.64
C LEU A 52 -14.16 -14.47 57.78
N ALA A 53 -15.16 -13.60 58.00
CA ALA A 53 -15.21 -12.30 57.36
C ALA A 53 -14.35 -11.31 58.15
N ILE A 54 -13.26 -10.83 57.54
CA ILE A 54 -12.43 -9.77 58.12
C ILE A 54 -13.29 -8.50 58.21
N PRO A 55 -13.42 -7.88 59.40
CA PRO A 55 -14.20 -6.65 59.53
C PRO A 55 -13.48 -5.50 58.81
N LEU A 56 -14.12 -4.95 57.78
CA LEU A 56 -13.63 -3.76 57.09
C LEU A 56 -13.53 -2.56 58.06
N HIS A 57 -12.48 -1.75 57.89
CA HIS A 57 -12.31 -0.46 58.59
C HIS A 57 -12.06 0.66 57.59
N ALA A 58 -12.23 1.91 58.04
CA ALA A 58 -11.88 3.06 57.23
C ALA A 58 -10.38 3.07 56.99
N ALA A 59 -9.97 3.30 55.74
CA ALA A 59 -8.58 3.31 55.35
C ALA A 59 -7.82 4.49 55.98
N ASP A 60 -6.64 4.25 56.55
CA ASP A 60 -5.73 5.29 57.02
C ASP A 60 -4.25 4.90 56.83
N VAL A 61 -3.33 5.82 57.17
CA VAL A 61 -1.89 5.63 56.97
C VAL A 61 -1.32 4.41 57.71
N SER A 62 -1.96 3.94 58.78
CA SER A 62 -1.52 2.76 59.52
C SER A 62 -1.78 1.44 58.78
N ASP A 63 -2.58 1.48 57.72
CA ASP A 63 -2.84 0.34 56.84
C ASP A 63 -1.71 0.13 55.82
N LEU A 64 -0.81 1.11 55.66
CA LEU A 64 0.30 1.06 54.71
C LEU A 64 1.53 0.37 55.31
N THR A 65 2.09 -0.58 54.58
CA THR A 65 3.45 -1.09 54.81
C THR A 65 4.39 -0.46 53.80
N TYR A 66 5.61 -0.14 54.22
CA TYR A 66 6.58 0.59 53.41
C TYR A 66 8.02 0.16 53.66
N ASP A 67 8.88 0.32 52.66
CA ASP A 67 10.33 0.24 52.79
C ASP A 67 10.92 1.63 53.05
N ALA A 68 11.67 1.75 54.14
CA ALA A 68 12.37 2.95 54.56
C ALA A 68 13.90 2.77 54.61
N SER A 69 14.44 1.74 53.95
CA SER A 69 15.87 1.41 53.92
C SER A 69 16.72 2.50 53.25
N GLY A 70 16.15 3.21 52.27
CA GLY A 70 16.80 4.26 51.48
C GLY A 70 16.55 5.70 51.98
N PRO A 71 16.95 6.70 51.16
CA PRO A 71 16.68 8.12 51.43
C PRO A 71 15.21 8.51 51.20
N THR A 72 14.45 7.68 50.50
CA THR A 72 13.02 7.87 50.18
C THR A 72 12.20 6.67 50.71
N ILE A 73 10.88 6.75 50.59
CA ILE A 73 9.93 5.72 51.01
C ILE A 73 9.27 5.10 49.78
N THR A 74 9.21 3.77 49.76
CA THR A 74 8.40 2.99 48.81
C THR A 74 7.25 2.33 49.55
N ILE A 75 6.00 2.55 49.14
CA ILE A 75 4.85 1.80 49.67
C ILE A 75 4.90 0.39 49.12
N THR A 76 4.86 -0.64 49.96
CA THR A 76 5.05 -2.04 49.55
C THR A 76 3.83 -2.92 49.78
N ASP A 77 2.90 -2.51 50.65
CA ASP A 77 1.67 -3.28 50.93
C ASP A 77 0.59 -2.36 51.55
N CYS A 78 -0.66 -2.83 51.53
CA CYS A 78 -1.81 -2.19 52.17
C CYS A 78 -2.71 -3.26 52.79
N ASP A 79 -3.25 -3.00 53.99
CA ASP A 79 -4.21 -3.92 54.61
C ASP A 79 -5.46 -4.09 53.72
N GLU A 80 -5.72 -5.31 53.25
CA GLU A 80 -6.87 -5.67 52.41
C GLU A 80 -8.23 -5.37 53.09
N ALA A 81 -8.25 -5.20 54.41
CA ALA A 81 -9.44 -4.81 55.18
C ALA A 81 -9.73 -3.30 55.15
N ALA A 82 -8.79 -2.49 54.64
CA ALA A 82 -8.99 -1.06 54.44
C ALA A 82 -10.10 -0.80 53.42
N SER A 83 -10.97 0.15 53.73
CA SER A 83 -12.14 0.47 52.91
C SER A 83 -12.40 1.97 52.82
N GLY A 84 -12.96 2.40 51.69
CA GLY A 84 -13.25 3.81 51.40
C GLY A 84 -12.07 4.54 50.75
N GLU A 85 -11.89 5.80 51.11
CA GLU A 85 -10.82 6.66 50.57
C GLU A 85 -9.53 6.51 51.38
N LEU A 86 -8.40 6.34 50.69
CA LEU A 86 -7.07 6.31 51.31
C LEU A 86 -6.20 7.45 50.77
N VAL A 87 -5.57 8.20 51.67
CA VAL A 87 -4.62 9.27 51.33
C VAL A 87 -3.21 8.81 51.68
N ILE A 88 -2.38 8.60 50.65
CA ILE A 88 -0.96 8.30 50.86
C ILE A 88 -0.26 9.63 51.22
N PRO A 89 0.47 9.71 52.34
CA PRO A 89 1.10 10.96 52.76
C PRO A 89 2.34 11.28 51.92
N ASP A 90 2.59 12.56 51.64
CA ASP A 90 3.82 13.02 50.94
C ASP A 90 5.11 12.59 51.65
N THR A 91 5.04 12.41 52.97
CA THR A 91 6.18 11.98 53.80
C THR A 91 5.78 10.96 54.86
N ILE A 92 6.67 9.98 55.08
CA ILE A 92 6.60 9.02 56.20
C ILE A 92 7.94 9.08 56.93
N GLU A 93 7.90 9.24 58.26
CA GLU A 93 9.11 9.39 59.10
C GLU A 93 10.05 10.54 58.66
N GLY A 94 9.49 11.58 58.02
CA GLY A 94 10.24 12.72 57.50
C GLY A 94 10.99 12.47 56.18
N LYS A 95 10.79 11.30 55.55
CA LYS A 95 11.30 10.97 54.22
C LYS A 95 10.17 11.07 53.18
N PRO A 96 10.44 11.54 51.95
CA PRO A 96 9.42 11.64 50.91
C PRO A 96 8.99 10.26 50.41
N VAL A 97 7.69 10.09 50.14
CA VAL A 97 7.15 8.90 49.47
C VAL A 97 7.31 9.06 47.98
N THR A 98 8.20 8.28 47.36
CA THR A 98 8.56 8.46 45.95
C THR A 98 8.10 7.34 45.04
N SER A 99 7.64 6.21 45.57
CA SER A 99 7.27 5.07 44.74
C SER A 99 6.15 4.25 45.36
N ILE A 100 5.30 3.69 44.49
CA ILE A 100 4.35 2.63 44.83
C ILE A 100 4.91 1.33 44.28
N GLY A 101 5.24 0.41 45.17
CA GLY A 101 5.92 -0.85 44.86
C GLY A 101 5.05 -1.86 44.13
N VAL A 102 5.70 -2.96 43.73
CA VAL A 102 5.04 -4.09 43.06
C VAL A 102 3.94 -4.66 43.95
N GLY A 103 2.70 -4.69 43.46
CA GLY A 103 1.55 -5.25 44.17
C GLY A 103 1.14 -4.53 45.46
N ALA A 104 1.56 -3.28 45.69
CA ALA A 104 1.36 -2.59 46.97
C ALA A 104 -0.10 -2.44 47.44
N PHE A 105 -1.06 -2.45 46.52
CA PHE A 105 -2.51 -2.42 46.78
C PHE A 105 -3.22 -3.57 46.06
N TYR A 106 -2.51 -4.68 45.80
CA TYR A 106 -3.10 -5.86 45.17
C TYR A 106 -4.28 -6.38 46.02
N ASP A 107 -5.41 -6.68 45.37
CA ASP A 107 -6.64 -7.22 46.01
C ASP A 107 -7.24 -6.32 47.12
N CYS A 108 -6.93 -5.01 47.14
CA CYS A 108 -7.59 -4.02 48.00
C CYS A 108 -9.01 -3.70 47.51
N THR A 109 -9.87 -4.74 47.48
CA THR A 109 -11.19 -4.74 46.83
C THR A 109 -12.18 -3.72 47.40
N SER A 110 -11.95 -3.23 48.62
CA SER A 110 -12.89 -2.34 49.34
C SER A 110 -12.52 -0.85 49.28
N LEU A 111 -11.36 -0.50 48.72
CA LEU A 111 -10.99 0.90 48.48
C LEU A 111 -11.78 1.49 47.31
N THR A 112 -12.24 2.73 47.46
CA THR A 112 -13.06 3.44 46.47
C THR A 112 -12.32 4.58 45.77
N SER A 113 -11.33 5.18 46.45
CA SER A 113 -10.43 6.21 45.93
C SER A 113 -9.08 6.11 46.65
N ILE A 114 -8.00 6.39 45.93
CA ILE A 114 -6.64 6.49 46.47
C ILE A 114 -6.06 7.82 46.01
N ILE A 115 -5.55 8.62 46.93
CA ILE A 115 -4.87 9.88 46.63
C ILE A 115 -3.37 9.64 46.72
N ILE A 116 -2.69 9.73 45.57
CA ILE A 116 -1.24 9.59 45.43
C ILE A 116 -0.62 10.99 45.57
N PRO A 117 0.44 11.18 46.37
CA PRO A 117 1.09 12.47 46.54
C PRO A 117 2.01 12.81 45.37
N ASP A 118 2.18 14.11 45.10
CA ASP A 118 3.01 14.64 44.00
C ASP A 118 4.51 14.28 44.13
N SER A 119 4.95 13.70 45.24
CA SER A 119 6.31 13.20 45.40
C SER A 119 6.54 11.84 44.73
N VAL A 120 5.50 11.12 44.33
CA VAL A 120 5.60 9.77 43.74
C VAL A 120 5.99 9.86 42.27
N THR A 121 7.12 9.23 41.91
CA THR A 121 7.66 9.23 40.55
C THR A 121 7.45 7.93 39.80
N SER A 122 7.03 6.84 40.46
CA SER A 122 6.82 5.54 39.80
C SER A 122 5.72 4.69 40.42
N ILE A 123 4.99 3.97 39.57
CA ILE A 123 3.95 2.99 39.94
C ILE A 123 4.37 1.61 39.45
N GLY A 124 4.59 0.68 40.37
CA GLY A 124 5.10 -0.66 40.09
C GLY A 124 4.11 -1.61 39.43
N ARG A 125 4.64 -2.75 38.96
CA ARG A 125 3.86 -3.86 38.41
C ARG A 125 2.74 -4.28 39.36
N SER A 126 1.53 -4.44 38.82
CA SER A 126 0.33 -4.87 39.54
C SER A 126 -0.02 -4.05 40.80
N ALA A 127 0.49 -2.82 40.92
CA ALA A 127 0.37 -1.99 42.12
C ALA A 127 -1.06 -1.87 42.65
N PHE A 128 -2.06 -1.76 41.78
CA PHE A 128 -3.49 -1.64 42.10
C PHE A 128 -4.33 -2.74 41.46
N SER A 129 -3.74 -3.89 41.10
CA SER A 129 -4.49 -4.98 40.48
C SER A 129 -5.60 -5.47 41.41
N ASP A 130 -6.75 -5.81 40.84
CA ASP A 130 -7.92 -6.35 41.54
C ASP A 130 -8.56 -5.39 42.57
N CYS A 131 -8.28 -4.09 42.50
CA CYS A 131 -9.01 -3.05 43.24
C CYS A 131 -10.44 -2.84 42.70
N TYR A 132 -11.33 -3.82 42.90
CA TYR A 132 -12.63 -3.90 42.22
C TYR A 132 -13.56 -2.70 42.41
N ASN A 133 -13.53 -2.05 43.57
CA ASN A 133 -14.39 -0.90 43.88
C ASN A 133 -13.71 0.46 43.66
N LEU A 134 -12.46 0.50 43.20
CA LEU A 134 -11.75 1.74 42.92
C LEU A 134 -12.44 2.47 41.76
N THR A 135 -13.00 3.64 42.04
CA THR A 135 -13.81 4.41 41.06
C THR A 135 -13.01 5.50 40.36
N SER A 136 -12.03 6.08 41.05
CA SER A 136 -11.15 7.11 40.54
C SER A 136 -9.79 7.04 41.22
N ILE A 137 -8.74 7.27 40.46
CA ILE A 137 -7.38 7.49 40.94
C ILE A 137 -6.73 8.53 40.03
N ALA A 138 -6.08 9.53 40.63
CA ALA A 138 -5.32 10.53 39.89
C ALA A 138 -3.85 10.10 39.88
N ILE A 139 -3.23 10.07 38.70
CA ILE A 139 -1.80 9.86 38.54
C ILE A 139 -1.13 11.23 38.60
N PRO A 140 -0.22 11.50 39.56
CA PRO A 140 0.45 12.79 39.65
C PRO A 140 1.38 13.09 38.47
N ASP A 141 1.56 14.37 38.15
CA ASP A 141 2.46 14.89 37.08
C ASP A 141 3.96 14.64 37.34
N SER A 142 4.31 13.99 38.45
CA SER A 142 5.67 13.56 38.76
C SER A 142 5.94 12.10 38.40
N VAL A 143 4.89 11.31 38.11
CA VAL A 143 5.03 9.91 37.71
C VAL A 143 5.61 9.83 36.31
N THR A 144 6.70 9.08 36.16
CA THR A 144 7.36 8.88 34.86
C THR A 144 7.07 7.52 34.23
N SER A 145 6.63 6.53 35.02
CA SER A 145 6.35 5.18 34.52
C SER A 145 5.22 4.46 35.25
N ILE A 146 4.48 3.63 34.50
CA ILE A 146 3.39 2.76 34.98
C ILE A 146 3.73 1.32 34.61
N GLY A 147 3.90 0.45 35.61
CA GLY A 147 4.31 -0.94 35.40
C GLY A 147 3.21 -1.86 34.85
N ASP A 148 3.62 -3.08 34.45
CA ASP A 148 2.73 -4.12 33.92
C ASP A 148 1.53 -4.40 34.82
N GLY A 149 0.33 -4.42 34.25
CA GLY A 149 -0.90 -4.73 34.99
C GLY A 149 -1.20 -3.81 36.17
N ALA A 150 -0.59 -2.60 36.24
CA ALA A 150 -0.67 -1.72 37.42
C ALA A 150 -2.11 -1.45 37.88
N PHE A 151 -3.09 -1.37 36.98
CA PHE A 151 -4.51 -1.18 37.28
C PHE A 151 -5.39 -2.31 36.74
N ALA A 152 -4.82 -3.50 36.53
CA ALA A 152 -5.56 -4.63 35.98
C ALA A 152 -6.76 -4.98 36.85
N VAL A 153 -7.90 -5.26 36.22
CA VAL A 153 -9.15 -5.68 36.88
C VAL A 153 -9.73 -4.62 37.85
N CYS A 154 -9.37 -3.35 37.71
CA CYS A 154 -10.04 -2.22 38.38
C CYS A 154 -11.44 -1.97 37.79
N ARG A 155 -12.39 -2.88 38.07
CA ARG A 155 -13.70 -2.95 37.38
C ARG A 155 -14.59 -1.73 37.54
N SER A 156 -14.40 -0.92 38.58
CA SER A 156 -15.23 0.27 38.83
C SER A 156 -14.57 1.57 38.36
N LEU A 157 -13.32 1.52 37.89
CA LEU A 157 -12.59 2.71 37.45
C LEU A 157 -13.24 3.27 36.20
N THR A 158 -13.73 4.51 36.24
CA THR A 158 -14.53 5.06 35.14
C THR A 158 -13.75 5.83 34.11
N SER A 159 -12.65 6.46 34.51
CA SER A 159 -11.79 7.27 33.66
C SER A 159 -10.39 7.32 34.25
N ILE A 160 -9.39 7.50 33.41
CA ILE A 160 -8.00 7.71 33.84
C ILE A 160 -7.33 8.73 32.92
N THR A 161 -6.55 9.63 33.53
CA THR A 161 -5.68 10.57 32.83
C THR A 161 -4.25 10.14 33.09
N ILE A 162 -3.52 9.87 32.01
CA ILE A 162 -2.09 9.63 32.03
C ILE A 162 -1.41 10.99 31.81
N PRO A 163 -0.66 11.52 32.77
CA PRO A 163 -0.09 12.87 32.67
C PRO A 163 1.06 12.93 31.66
N ASP A 164 1.40 14.14 31.22
CA ASP A 164 2.46 14.42 30.24
C ASP A 164 3.85 13.95 30.70
N SER A 165 4.04 13.72 32.00
CA SER A 165 5.29 13.23 32.58
C SER A 165 5.55 11.74 32.37
N VAL A 166 4.51 10.94 32.08
CA VAL A 166 4.65 9.49 31.91
C VAL A 166 5.26 9.22 30.54
N THR A 167 6.40 8.55 30.52
CA THR A 167 7.08 8.16 29.27
C THR A 167 6.75 6.73 28.86
N SER A 168 6.59 5.81 29.82
CA SER A 168 6.36 4.39 29.54
C SER A 168 5.19 3.81 30.33
N ILE A 169 4.36 3.03 29.62
CA ILE A 169 3.26 2.26 30.17
C ILE A 169 3.48 0.77 29.83
N GLY A 170 3.54 -0.10 30.84
CA GLY A 170 3.80 -1.53 30.70
C GLY A 170 2.68 -2.31 30.00
N LYS A 171 2.79 -3.65 30.02
CA LYS A 171 1.80 -4.58 29.42
C LYS A 171 0.55 -4.71 30.27
N GLU A 172 -0.61 -4.80 29.63
CA GLU A 172 -1.92 -4.99 30.28
C GLU A 172 -2.27 -4.02 31.45
N PRO A 173 -1.79 -2.77 31.54
CA PRO A 173 -1.99 -1.85 32.68
C PRO A 173 -3.46 -1.68 33.08
N PHE A 174 -4.39 -1.65 32.12
CA PHE A 174 -5.83 -1.49 32.37
C PHE A 174 -6.63 -2.71 31.89
N TYR A 175 -6.01 -3.90 31.83
CA TYR A 175 -6.68 -5.13 31.41
C TYR A 175 -7.93 -5.41 32.24
N CYS A 176 -9.06 -5.74 31.60
CA CYS A 176 -10.34 -6.01 32.28
C CYS A 176 -10.90 -4.88 33.17
N CYS A 177 -10.56 -3.62 32.90
CA CYS A 177 -11.21 -2.46 33.52
C CYS A 177 -12.60 -2.21 32.93
N PHE A 178 -13.59 -3.04 33.31
CA PHE A 178 -14.94 -2.99 32.74
C PHE A 178 -15.67 -1.66 32.91
N GLY A 179 -15.34 -0.88 33.94
CA GLY A 179 -15.94 0.42 34.21
C GLY A 179 -15.41 1.56 33.34
N LEU A 180 -14.24 1.35 32.70
CA LEU A 180 -13.46 2.40 32.05
C LEU A 180 -14.18 2.88 30.79
N LYS A 181 -14.46 4.18 30.71
CA LYS A 181 -15.22 4.82 29.63
C LYS A 181 -14.38 5.76 28.79
N SER A 182 -13.43 6.45 29.42
CA SER A 182 -12.56 7.42 28.76
C SER A 182 -11.13 7.32 29.28
N VAL A 183 -10.17 7.50 28.40
CA VAL A 183 -8.74 7.56 28.72
C VAL A 183 -8.16 8.81 28.06
N ILE A 184 -7.33 9.55 28.78
CA ILE A 184 -6.52 10.64 28.23
C ILE A 184 -5.05 10.22 28.32
N ILE A 185 -4.35 10.23 27.19
CA ILE A 185 -2.92 9.94 27.06
C ILE A 185 -2.15 11.26 26.94
N GLY A 186 -1.25 11.53 27.88
CA GLY A 186 -0.42 12.73 27.90
C GLY A 186 0.62 12.77 26.77
N ASN A 187 1.20 13.94 26.55
CA ASN A 187 2.13 14.22 25.45
C ASN A 187 3.46 13.44 25.55
N GLY A 188 3.93 13.14 26.76
CA GLY A 188 5.22 12.48 26.97
C GLY A 188 5.21 10.96 26.77
N VAL A 189 4.05 10.33 26.55
CA VAL A 189 3.96 8.87 26.42
C VAL A 189 4.64 8.42 25.11
N THR A 190 5.72 7.65 25.25
CA THR A 190 6.51 7.12 24.14
C THR A 190 6.26 5.63 23.88
N SER A 191 5.85 4.87 24.91
CA SER A 191 5.50 3.45 24.76
C SER A 191 4.27 3.03 25.57
N ILE A 192 3.44 2.18 24.96
CA ILE A 192 2.22 1.59 25.54
C ILE A 192 2.27 0.08 25.26
N GLY A 193 2.42 -0.72 26.31
CA GLY A 193 2.58 -2.17 26.19
C GLY A 193 1.32 -2.91 25.73
N ASP A 194 1.54 -4.13 25.24
CA ASP A 194 0.50 -5.01 24.68
C ASP A 194 -0.73 -5.14 25.58
N GLY A 195 -1.91 -5.09 24.97
CA GLY A 195 -3.16 -5.34 25.67
C GLY A 195 -3.53 -4.28 26.72
N ALA A 196 -2.94 -3.08 26.67
CA ALA A 196 -3.15 -2.03 27.67
C ALA A 196 -4.61 -1.76 28.03
N PHE A 197 -5.49 -1.80 27.02
CA PHE A 197 -6.94 -1.60 27.19
C PHE A 197 -7.77 -2.85 26.86
N ALA A 198 -7.14 -4.02 26.81
CA ALA A 198 -7.82 -5.26 26.44
C ALA A 198 -8.97 -5.57 27.41
N THR A 199 -10.11 -5.94 26.87
CA THR A 199 -11.32 -6.29 27.64
C THR A 199 -11.94 -5.10 28.41
N CYS A 200 -11.61 -3.84 28.06
CA CYS A 200 -12.31 -2.65 28.55
C CYS A 200 -13.62 -2.42 27.79
N PHE A 201 -14.64 -3.24 28.04
CA PHE A 201 -15.88 -3.27 27.22
C PHE A 201 -16.68 -1.96 27.17
N ASN A 202 -16.48 -1.04 28.11
CA ASN A 202 -17.19 0.24 28.16
C ASN A 202 -16.35 1.42 27.66
N LEU A 203 -15.11 1.19 27.19
CA LEU A 203 -14.23 2.24 26.70
C LEU A 203 -14.79 2.79 25.40
N LYS A 204 -15.08 4.09 25.37
CA LYS A 204 -15.70 4.79 24.24
C LYS A 204 -14.81 5.86 23.63
N THR A 205 -14.01 6.52 24.47
CA THR A 205 -13.13 7.59 24.02
C THR A 205 -11.72 7.35 24.52
N ILE A 206 -10.77 7.51 23.62
CA ILE A 206 -9.36 7.68 23.93
C ILE A 206 -8.99 9.02 23.31
N GLU A 207 -8.47 9.92 24.13
CA GLU A 207 -7.93 11.20 23.72
C GLU A 207 -6.42 11.16 23.91
N VAL A 208 -5.69 11.76 22.98
CA VAL A 208 -4.24 11.89 23.04
C VAL A 208 -3.93 13.38 22.99
N GLY A 209 -3.02 13.86 23.84
CA GLY A 209 -2.58 15.25 23.78
C GLY A 209 -2.02 15.61 22.40
N GLU A 210 -2.36 16.80 21.90
CA GLU A 210 -2.01 17.24 20.54
C GLU A 210 -0.49 17.22 20.28
N GLY A 211 0.32 17.41 21.32
CA GLY A 211 1.78 17.37 21.28
C GLY A 211 2.39 15.98 21.46
N ASN A 212 1.59 14.89 21.53
CA ASN A 212 2.15 13.54 21.63
C ASN A 212 2.79 13.14 20.30
N MET A 213 4.08 12.88 20.29
CA MET A 213 4.84 12.56 19.07
C MET A 213 4.70 11.09 18.60
N ASN A 214 4.19 10.19 19.44
CA ASN A 214 4.19 8.74 19.19
C ASN A 214 2.79 8.15 18.98
N TYR A 215 1.74 8.81 19.46
CA TYR A 215 0.37 8.32 19.44
C TYR A 215 -0.60 9.41 18.97
N THR A 216 -1.70 8.97 18.37
CA THR A 216 -2.87 9.81 18.06
C THR A 216 -4.13 8.99 18.29
N ALA A 217 -5.29 9.63 18.38
CA ALA A 217 -6.55 8.92 18.47
C ALA A 217 -7.57 9.52 17.51
N ALA A 218 -8.30 8.65 16.81
CA ALA A 218 -9.42 9.02 15.97
C ALA A 218 -10.59 8.08 16.24
N ASN A 219 -11.79 8.64 16.38
CA ASN A 219 -13.02 7.89 16.63
C ASN A 219 -12.95 6.92 17.83
N GLY A 220 -12.22 7.29 18.89
CA GLY A 220 -12.03 6.46 20.09
C GLY A 220 -11.10 5.26 19.90
N VAL A 221 -10.42 5.17 18.75
CA VAL A 221 -9.36 4.19 18.46
C VAL A 221 -8.01 4.88 18.62
N LEU A 222 -7.10 4.23 19.35
CA LEU A 222 -5.72 4.67 19.54
C LEU A 222 -4.86 4.15 18.39
N PHE A 223 -4.14 5.06 17.74
CA PHE A 223 -3.17 4.76 16.69
C PHE A 223 -1.78 5.10 17.21
N ARG A 224 -0.80 4.25 16.87
CA ARG A 224 0.60 4.65 16.92
C ARG A 224 0.84 5.55 15.71
N LYS A 225 1.36 6.76 15.92
CA LYS A 225 1.84 7.60 14.80
C LYS A 225 2.92 6.79 14.08
N LYS A 226 2.89 6.74 12.74
CA LYS A 226 4.08 6.32 12.00
C LYS A 226 5.18 7.30 12.43
N ARG A 227 6.28 6.78 12.99
CA ARG A 227 7.46 7.60 13.27
C ARG A 227 7.98 8.03 11.90
N THR A 228 7.63 9.23 11.45
CA THR A 228 8.43 9.89 10.42
C THR A 228 9.74 10.16 11.13
N LEU A 229 10.77 9.37 10.81
CA LEU A 229 12.12 9.71 11.21
C LEU A 229 12.38 11.11 10.65
N GLY A 230 12.92 12.02 11.47
CA GLY A 230 13.30 13.35 10.97
C GLY A 230 14.43 13.23 9.95
N ALA A 231 14.98 14.36 9.49
CA ALA A 231 16.16 14.42 8.62
C ALA A 231 17.45 13.82 9.26
N SER A 232 17.35 13.12 10.39
CA SER A 232 18.45 12.38 11.01
C SER A 232 17.96 11.16 11.78
N TYR A 233 18.83 10.15 11.86
CA TYR A 233 18.67 8.95 12.67
C TYR A 233 19.91 8.78 13.55
N SER A 234 19.73 8.47 14.83
CA SER A 234 20.86 8.19 15.72
C SER A 234 20.56 7.03 16.66
N GLN A 235 21.55 6.14 16.79
CA GLN A 235 21.48 5.01 17.69
C GLN A 235 22.84 4.62 18.25
N ASN A 236 22.96 4.70 19.57
CA ASN A 236 24.11 4.25 20.35
C ASN A 236 23.82 2.96 21.13
N PHE A 237 22.64 2.35 20.96
CA PHE A 237 22.18 1.09 21.58
C PHE A 237 22.29 0.99 23.12
N ASP A 238 22.71 2.06 23.80
CA ASP A 238 22.80 2.16 25.24
C ASP A 238 21.42 2.05 25.89
N GLY A 239 21.34 1.30 27.00
CA GLY A 239 20.12 1.20 27.81
C GLY A 239 19.12 0.15 27.33
N PHE A 240 19.41 -0.56 26.23
CA PHE A 240 18.68 -1.77 25.84
C PHE A 240 19.26 -3.00 26.55
N ASP A 241 18.40 -3.98 26.86
CA ASP A 241 18.81 -5.24 27.47
C ASP A 241 19.50 -6.15 26.43
N ASP A 242 20.44 -6.98 26.88
CA ASP A 242 21.07 -8.00 26.02
C ASP A 242 20.03 -8.92 25.37
N GLY A 243 20.17 -9.14 24.07
CA GLY A 243 19.24 -9.92 23.25
C GLY A 243 18.05 -9.12 22.72
N THR A 244 18.02 -7.80 22.90
CA THR A 244 17.01 -6.94 22.24
C THR A 244 17.13 -7.04 20.72
N THR A 245 16.03 -7.34 20.03
CA THR A 245 15.95 -7.45 18.55
C THR A 245 14.95 -6.48 17.92
N ASP A 246 14.27 -5.67 18.73
CA ASP A 246 13.34 -4.63 18.29
C ASP A 246 13.54 -3.41 19.19
N LEU A 247 13.97 -2.29 18.59
CA LEU A 247 14.22 -1.03 19.29
C LEU A 247 12.95 -0.18 19.43
N GLU A 248 11.85 -0.65 18.85
CA GLU A 248 10.57 0.06 18.75
C GLU A 248 10.70 1.44 18.06
N ASP A 249 11.71 1.68 17.23
CA ASP A 249 11.93 2.95 16.54
C ASP A 249 11.59 2.92 15.04
N GLY A 250 11.21 1.76 14.51
CA GLY A 250 10.96 1.52 13.08
C GLY A 250 12.12 0.84 12.36
N SER A 251 13.32 0.81 12.97
CA SER A 251 14.43 -0.01 12.49
C SER A 251 14.12 -1.50 12.62
N VAL A 252 14.78 -2.31 11.79
CA VAL A 252 14.57 -3.75 11.74
C VAL A 252 15.91 -4.47 11.88
N MET A 253 16.01 -5.34 12.90
CA MET A 253 17.11 -6.30 13.04
C MET A 253 16.68 -7.65 12.47
N THR A 254 17.44 -8.19 11.52
CA THR A 254 17.13 -9.48 10.88
C THR A 254 18.34 -10.41 10.92
N GLY A 255 18.11 -11.70 11.16
CA GLY A 255 19.15 -12.73 11.18
C GLY A 255 19.46 -13.24 12.59
N ALA A 256 20.00 -14.45 12.68
CA ALA A 256 20.13 -15.17 13.95
C ALA A 256 21.17 -14.58 14.92
N ALA A 257 22.07 -13.72 14.41
CA ALA A 257 23.07 -13.02 15.20
C ALA A 257 22.65 -11.58 15.58
N ALA A 258 21.67 -10.99 14.88
CA ALA A 258 21.29 -9.59 15.02
C ALA A 258 20.61 -9.33 16.37
N SER A 259 21.30 -8.70 17.32
CA SER A 259 20.75 -8.29 18.61
C SER A 259 21.65 -7.27 19.33
N VAL A 260 21.09 -6.52 20.27
CA VAL A 260 21.89 -5.70 21.19
C VAL A 260 22.62 -6.59 22.19
N GLN A 261 23.91 -6.36 22.38
CA GLN A 261 24.77 -7.04 23.35
C GLN A 261 25.76 -6.04 23.95
N ASP A 262 25.81 -5.95 25.28
CA ASP A 262 26.68 -5.01 26.01
C ASP A 262 26.52 -3.55 25.52
N GLY A 263 25.28 -3.14 25.23
CA GLY A 263 24.96 -1.79 24.77
C GLY A 263 25.38 -1.49 23.32
N ARG A 264 25.67 -2.50 22.51
CA ARG A 264 26.06 -2.34 21.09
C ARG A 264 25.27 -3.29 20.21
N LEU A 265 25.09 -2.98 18.93
CA LEU A 265 24.47 -3.88 17.97
C LEU A 265 25.48 -4.96 17.54
N GLN A 266 25.18 -6.23 17.78
CA GLN A 266 25.95 -7.35 17.24
C GLN A 266 25.27 -7.87 15.96
N LEU A 267 26.03 -8.00 14.88
CA LEU A 267 25.54 -8.56 13.62
C LEU A 267 26.16 -9.91 13.29
N THR A 268 27.38 -10.20 13.71
CA THR A 268 27.98 -11.53 13.54
C THR A 268 28.54 -12.04 14.86
N ILE A 269 28.62 -13.37 14.98
CA ILE A 269 29.17 -14.03 16.16
C ILE A 269 30.26 -15.01 15.74
N ASP A 270 31.45 -14.81 16.31
CA ASP A 270 32.61 -15.65 16.09
C ASP A 270 32.29 -17.14 16.37
N GLN A 271 32.76 -18.03 15.50
CA GLN A 271 32.61 -19.48 15.53
C GLN A 271 31.18 -20.06 15.44
N GLN A 272 30.15 -19.25 15.20
CA GLN A 272 28.77 -19.76 15.15
C GLN A 272 28.21 -20.02 13.74
N GLY A 273 28.73 -19.36 12.70
CA GLY A 273 28.31 -19.60 11.31
C GLY A 273 26.81 -19.36 11.07
N LEU A 274 26.26 -18.29 11.63
CA LEU A 274 24.82 -18.02 11.69
C LEU A 274 24.20 -17.49 10.38
N GLY A 275 24.98 -17.42 9.30
CA GLY A 275 24.52 -16.94 7.99
C GLY A 275 24.57 -15.42 7.89
N PHE A 276 23.53 -14.83 7.29
CA PHE A 276 23.39 -13.39 7.08
C PHE A 276 22.62 -12.73 8.23
N SER A 277 22.94 -11.48 8.47
CA SER A 277 22.25 -10.59 9.40
C SER A 277 22.27 -9.17 8.87
N SER A 278 21.31 -8.37 9.32
CA SER A 278 21.24 -6.96 8.96
C SER A 278 20.57 -6.12 10.04
N PHE A 279 20.86 -4.82 9.94
CA PHE A 279 20.14 -3.76 10.63
C PHE A 279 19.71 -2.72 9.59
N SER A 280 18.41 -2.52 9.46
CA SER A 280 17.82 -1.61 8.50
C SER A 280 17.18 -0.41 9.20
N VAL A 281 17.47 0.79 8.72
CA VAL A 281 16.84 2.04 9.12
C VAL A 281 15.88 2.47 8.00
N PRO A 282 14.61 2.78 8.32
CA PRO A 282 13.65 3.31 7.35
C PRO A 282 14.15 4.56 6.65
N ALA A 283 13.62 4.77 5.45
CA ALA A 283 13.88 5.95 4.66
C ALA A 283 13.74 7.25 5.46
N LEU A 284 14.68 8.17 5.24
CA LEU A 284 14.73 9.48 5.89
C LEU A 284 14.31 10.54 4.87
N PRO A 285 13.34 11.42 5.19
CA PRO A 285 12.96 12.50 4.28
C PRO A 285 14.17 13.35 3.88
N GLY A 286 14.30 13.63 2.58
CA GLY A 286 15.39 14.40 1.99
C GLY A 286 16.66 13.60 1.67
N SER A 287 16.74 12.29 1.98
CA SER A 287 17.95 11.49 1.74
C SER A 287 18.38 11.45 0.27
N SER A 288 17.46 11.69 -0.68
CA SER A 288 17.78 11.84 -2.11
C SER A 288 18.69 13.03 -2.43
N GLN A 289 18.75 14.03 -1.56
CA GLN A 289 19.57 15.23 -1.74
C GLN A 289 21.00 15.08 -1.19
N GLY A 290 21.26 14.00 -0.46
CA GLY A 290 22.54 13.68 0.12
C GLY A 290 22.46 13.42 1.62
N PHE A 291 23.49 12.78 2.16
CA PHE A 291 23.59 12.44 3.57
C PHE A 291 25.02 12.16 3.99
N THR A 292 25.24 12.23 5.29
CA THR A 292 26.43 11.75 5.99
C THR A 292 26.07 10.66 6.98
N VAL A 293 26.98 9.69 7.14
CA VAL A 293 26.85 8.61 8.11
C VAL A 293 28.15 8.48 8.89
N SER A 294 28.03 8.27 10.20
CA SER A 294 29.15 7.88 11.04
C SER A 294 28.72 6.79 12.02
N PHE A 295 29.58 5.80 12.25
CA PHE A 295 29.41 4.83 13.32
C PHE A 295 30.75 4.24 13.75
N ASP A 296 30.80 3.77 14.99
CA ASP A 296 31.92 3.00 15.52
C ASP A 296 31.69 1.51 15.26
N TYR A 297 32.78 0.80 15.00
CA TYR A 297 32.74 -0.64 14.78
C TYR A 297 33.80 -1.36 15.61
N GLU A 298 33.53 -2.63 15.93
CA GLU A 298 34.51 -3.57 16.46
C GLU A 298 34.43 -4.89 15.71
N LEU A 299 35.57 -5.32 15.16
CA LEU A 299 35.77 -6.63 14.54
C LEU A 299 36.66 -7.48 15.44
N TYR A 300 36.32 -8.75 15.58
CA TYR A 300 37.18 -9.70 16.28
C TYR A 300 37.10 -11.11 15.68
N ASP A 301 38.27 -11.65 15.36
CA ASP A 301 38.46 -13.02 14.90
C ASP A 301 39.35 -13.75 15.90
N SER A 302 38.87 -14.87 16.46
CA SER A 302 39.59 -15.65 17.46
C SER A 302 40.41 -16.79 16.86
N LEU A 303 41.46 -17.22 17.57
CA LEU A 303 42.36 -18.31 17.15
C LEU A 303 41.61 -19.58 16.68
N GLY A 304 41.51 -19.73 15.37
CA GLY A 304 40.85 -20.82 14.66
C GLY A 304 41.62 -21.24 13.40
N ALA A 305 41.27 -22.36 12.78
CA ALA A 305 41.87 -22.79 11.50
C ALA A 305 40.92 -22.46 10.35
N ASN A 306 40.52 -21.19 10.26
CA ASN A 306 39.55 -20.65 9.32
C ASN A 306 39.87 -19.18 9.04
N ASP A 307 39.54 -18.74 7.83
CA ASP A 307 39.64 -17.33 7.46
C ASP A 307 38.48 -16.54 8.10
N PRO A 308 38.60 -15.21 8.30
CA PRO A 308 37.52 -14.34 8.77
C PRO A 308 36.29 -14.40 7.87
N ALA A 309 35.19 -13.82 8.38
CA ALA A 309 33.91 -13.75 7.70
C ALA A 309 34.01 -13.07 6.31
N ASP A 310 32.90 -13.09 5.57
CA ASP A 310 32.87 -12.54 4.20
C ASP A 310 33.05 -11.01 4.26
N GLY A 311 32.39 -10.40 5.25
CA GLY A 311 32.52 -8.98 5.53
C GLY A 311 31.18 -8.37 5.89
N PHE A 312 31.09 -7.06 5.66
CA PHE A 312 29.85 -6.30 5.79
C PHE A 312 29.83 -5.12 4.82
N SER A 313 28.64 -4.57 4.61
CA SER A 313 28.43 -3.34 3.84
C SER A 313 27.43 -2.43 4.51
N PHE A 314 27.59 -1.13 4.28
CA PHE A 314 26.55 -0.13 4.48
C PHE A 314 25.91 0.17 3.12
N ASN A 315 24.58 0.21 3.06
CA ASN A 315 23.83 0.26 1.80
C ASN A 315 22.77 1.36 1.86
N TYR A 316 22.55 2.03 0.74
CA TYR A 316 21.46 2.99 0.53
C TYR A 316 20.77 2.71 -0.81
N GLY A 317 19.48 2.37 -0.77
CA GLY A 317 18.75 1.92 -1.97
C GLY A 317 17.30 1.48 -1.73
N ASP A 318 16.69 0.92 -2.77
CA ASP A 318 15.31 0.42 -2.79
C ASP A 318 15.13 -0.96 -2.10
N ALA A 319 16.18 -1.48 -1.46
CA ALA A 319 16.11 -2.69 -0.67
C ALA A 319 15.09 -2.57 0.49
N PRO A 320 14.20 -3.58 0.67
CA PRO A 320 13.18 -3.53 1.69
C PRO A 320 13.79 -3.65 3.10
N LEU A 321 13.10 -3.09 4.10
CA LEU A 321 13.50 -3.23 5.50
C LEU A 321 13.62 -4.70 5.91
N GLY A 322 14.72 -5.03 6.58
CA GLY A 322 15.05 -6.39 6.99
C GLY A 322 15.65 -7.25 5.88
N ASP A 323 15.87 -6.71 4.68
CA ASP A 323 16.71 -7.39 3.70
C ASP A 323 18.12 -7.61 4.31
N GLN A 324 18.67 -8.79 4.08
CA GLN A 324 19.93 -9.24 4.68
C GLN A 324 21.13 -8.98 3.76
N GLY A 325 20.90 -8.51 2.54
CA GLY A 325 21.93 -8.27 1.52
C GLY A 325 22.74 -9.51 1.18
N GLN A 326 23.93 -9.27 0.64
CA GLN A 326 24.98 -10.25 0.40
C GLN A 326 26.30 -9.84 1.08
N ALA A 327 26.22 -9.09 2.19
CA ALA A 327 27.38 -8.56 2.91
C ALA A 327 28.28 -7.66 2.04
N GLU A 328 29.54 -7.99 1.86
CA GLU A 328 30.51 -7.24 1.06
C GLU A 328 30.22 -7.23 -0.44
N GLU A 329 29.17 -7.92 -0.90
CA GLU A 329 28.61 -7.80 -2.26
C GLU A 329 27.36 -6.90 -2.27
N GLY A 330 27.14 -6.16 -1.18
CA GLY A 330 26.08 -5.18 -1.05
C GLY A 330 24.69 -5.78 -1.22
N MET A 331 23.91 -5.20 -2.13
CA MET A 331 22.58 -5.67 -2.51
C MET A 331 22.54 -6.32 -3.90
N ALA A 332 23.70 -6.69 -4.47
CA ALA A 332 23.75 -7.32 -5.78
C ALA A 332 22.98 -8.66 -5.81
N GLY A 333 22.16 -8.83 -6.85
CA GLY A 333 21.37 -10.06 -7.05
C GLY A 333 20.21 -10.26 -6.08
N ARG A 334 19.84 -9.24 -5.27
CA ARG A 334 18.65 -9.27 -4.42
C ARG A 334 17.37 -9.07 -5.27
N PRO A 335 16.37 -9.95 -5.16
CA PRO A 335 15.14 -9.81 -5.96
C PRO A 335 14.42 -8.49 -5.66
N GLY A 336 14.16 -7.70 -6.71
CA GLY A 336 13.42 -6.44 -6.61
C GLY A 336 14.26 -5.24 -6.16
N VAL A 337 15.58 -5.40 -5.97
CA VAL A 337 16.49 -4.28 -5.75
C VAL A 337 17.04 -3.83 -7.09
N THR A 338 16.81 -2.57 -7.45
CA THR A 338 17.22 -1.98 -8.72
C THR A 338 18.15 -0.79 -8.55
N GLU A 339 18.02 -0.04 -7.47
CA GLU A 339 18.85 1.12 -7.14
C GLU A 339 19.53 0.92 -5.80
N ASN A 340 20.86 0.89 -5.76
CA ASN A 340 21.60 0.76 -4.49
C ASN A 340 23.06 1.22 -4.61
N ILE A 341 23.56 1.97 -3.63
CA ILE A 341 25.00 2.17 -3.43
C ILE A 341 25.45 1.42 -2.18
N SER A 342 26.61 0.79 -2.27
CA SER A 342 27.22 0.00 -1.20
C SER A 342 28.63 0.49 -0.87
N TRP A 343 28.91 0.56 0.44
CA TRP A 343 30.22 0.81 1.02
C TRP A 343 30.67 -0.44 1.74
N GLU A 344 31.64 -1.15 1.16
CA GLU A 344 31.89 -2.55 1.48
C GLU A 344 33.23 -2.74 2.18
N VAL A 345 33.24 -3.66 3.13
CA VAL A 345 34.42 -4.08 3.89
C VAL A 345 34.48 -5.60 3.80
N ASP A 346 35.39 -6.10 2.97
CA ASP A 346 35.64 -7.53 2.79
C ASP A 346 36.74 -8.00 3.76
N THR A 347 36.35 -8.84 4.72
CA THR A 347 37.27 -9.39 5.72
C THR A 347 37.85 -10.74 5.30
N TRP A 348 37.34 -11.35 4.23
CA TRP A 348 37.72 -12.69 3.82
C TRP A 348 39.14 -12.74 3.26
N ARG A 349 39.88 -13.81 3.57
CA ARG A 349 41.28 -14.00 3.17
C ARG A 349 41.46 -15.05 2.09
N ASN A 350 40.64 -14.98 1.05
CA ASN A 350 40.72 -15.88 -0.09
C ASN A 350 41.79 -15.44 -1.13
N GLY A 351 42.29 -14.21 -1.04
CA GLY A 351 43.28 -13.62 -1.94
C GLY A 351 42.74 -13.35 -3.35
N ASP A 352 41.44 -13.12 -3.49
CA ASP A 352 40.83 -12.62 -4.72
C ASP A 352 41.18 -11.15 -4.98
N ALA A 353 40.61 -10.61 -6.06
CA ALA A 353 40.90 -9.26 -6.48
C ALA A 353 40.15 -8.22 -5.64
N GLU A 354 39.01 -8.59 -5.06
CA GLU A 354 38.10 -7.74 -4.30
C GLU A 354 38.42 -7.64 -2.79
N GLN A 355 39.34 -8.46 -2.25
CA GLN A 355 39.76 -8.39 -0.85
C GLN A 355 40.19 -6.97 -0.42
N GLY A 356 39.39 -6.30 0.42
CA GLY A 356 39.70 -4.97 0.98
C GLY A 356 38.48 -4.10 1.27
N VAL A 357 38.53 -2.84 0.83
CA VAL A 357 37.43 -1.87 0.98
C VAL A 357 37.07 -1.29 -0.39
N ASN A 358 35.79 -1.11 -0.66
CA ASN A 358 35.31 -0.58 -1.93
C ASN A 358 34.07 0.32 -1.80
N ILE A 359 33.72 0.95 -2.91
CA ILE A 359 32.37 1.47 -3.20
C ILE A 359 31.85 0.76 -4.45
N SER A 360 30.64 0.21 -4.39
CA SER A 360 29.97 -0.51 -5.48
C SER A 360 28.49 -0.13 -5.56
N GLY A 361 27.72 -0.71 -6.50
CA GLY A 361 26.27 -0.49 -6.53
C GLY A 361 25.52 -1.07 -7.71
N LEU A 362 24.22 -0.77 -7.75
CA LEU A 362 23.26 -1.09 -8.79
C LEU A 362 22.57 0.19 -9.28
N ALA A 363 22.32 0.28 -10.58
CA ALA A 363 21.43 1.27 -11.18
C ALA A 363 20.55 0.61 -12.25
N GLY A 364 19.24 0.78 -12.16
CA GLY A 364 18.26 0.09 -13.00
C GLY A 364 18.40 -1.44 -12.96
N GLY A 365 18.87 -2.00 -11.84
CA GLY A 365 19.17 -3.42 -11.68
C GLY A 365 20.47 -3.90 -12.35
N ALA A 366 21.21 -3.01 -13.02
CA ALA A 366 22.52 -3.31 -13.60
C ALA A 366 23.63 -3.04 -12.59
N ASP A 367 24.59 -3.95 -12.52
CA ASP A 367 25.79 -3.82 -11.69
C ASP A 367 26.70 -2.69 -12.21
N LEU A 368 26.97 -1.71 -11.34
CA LEU A 368 27.88 -0.60 -11.60
C LEU A 368 29.36 -1.02 -11.52
N GLY A 369 29.62 -2.20 -10.97
CA GLY A 369 30.93 -2.71 -10.65
C GLY A 369 31.59 -1.98 -9.48
N GLN A 370 32.88 -2.24 -9.32
CA GLN A 370 33.70 -1.61 -8.29
C GLN A 370 34.08 -0.18 -8.71
N LEU A 371 33.38 0.81 -8.15
CA LEU A 371 33.52 2.23 -8.49
C LEU A 371 34.84 2.82 -7.99
N ASP A 372 35.23 2.48 -6.75
CA ASP A 372 36.58 2.72 -6.22
C ASP A 372 36.93 1.63 -5.22
N PHE A 373 38.21 1.27 -5.12
CA PHE A 373 38.64 0.09 -4.37
C PHE A 373 40.11 0.15 -3.93
N THR A 374 40.37 -0.34 -2.72
CA THR A 374 41.71 -0.56 -2.18
C THR A 374 41.86 -2.00 -1.70
N ASN A 375 42.68 -2.79 -2.40
CA ASN A 375 42.98 -4.17 -2.03
C ASN A 375 43.88 -4.24 -0.79
N GLY A 376 43.52 -5.10 0.16
CA GLY A 376 44.38 -5.46 1.28
C GLY A 376 43.65 -6.18 2.41
N ILE A 377 44.43 -6.74 3.33
CA ILE A 377 43.90 -7.44 4.51
C ILE A 377 43.25 -6.40 5.44
N ILE A 378 42.00 -6.65 5.86
CA ILE A 378 41.26 -5.82 6.82
C ILE A 378 41.52 -6.25 8.27
N LEU A 379 41.31 -7.54 8.55
CA LEU A 379 41.41 -8.17 9.85
C LEU A 379 42.44 -9.30 9.78
N GLU A 380 43.35 -9.42 10.77
CA GLU A 380 44.25 -10.58 10.94
C GLU A 380 43.66 -11.62 11.92
N ASP A 381 44.10 -12.88 11.83
CA ASP A 381 43.68 -13.94 12.74
C ASP A 381 44.26 -13.65 14.12
N ASP A 382 43.51 -13.96 15.17
CA ASP A 382 43.80 -13.58 16.56
C ASP A 382 43.93 -12.07 16.75
N SER A 383 43.12 -11.28 16.03
CA SER A 383 43.18 -9.83 16.12
C SER A 383 41.82 -9.18 16.33
N ARG A 384 41.88 -8.00 16.95
CA ARG A 384 40.74 -7.12 17.20
C ARG A 384 40.99 -5.80 16.51
N LYS A 385 40.01 -5.31 15.77
CA LYS A 385 40.05 -4.00 15.11
C LYS A 385 38.89 -3.18 15.62
N THR A 386 39.17 -1.92 15.93
CA THR A 386 38.17 -0.96 16.40
C THR A 386 38.46 0.36 15.74
N GLY A 387 37.43 1.06 15.31
CA GLY A 387 37.56 2.40 14.77
C GLY A 387 36.21 2.93 14.35
N THR A 388 36.26 3.96 13.51
CA THR A 388 35.09 4.69 13.03
C THR A 388 35.02 4.57 11.52
N ILE A 389 33.81 4.45 11.01
CA ILE A 389 33.45 4.56 9.60
C ILE A 389 32.76 5.90 9.39
N GLU A 390 33.17 6.61 8.35
CA GLU A 390 32.53 7.84 7.87
C GLU A 390 32.18 7.66 6.39
N ILE A 391 30.92 7.90 6.06
CA ILE A 391 30.36 7.81 4.70
C ILE A 391 29.68 9.14 4.38
N SER A 392 29.78 9.58 3.14
CA SER A 392 28.89 10.60 2.62
C SER A 392 28.48 10.30 1.19
N TRP A 393 27.30 10.76 0.80
CA TRP A 393 26.86 10.74 -0.58
C TRP A 393 26.09 12.01 -0.89
N ASN A 394 26.33 12.59 -2.06
CA ASN A 394 25.59 13.72 -2.57
C ASN A 394 25.45 13.58 -4.10
N PRO A 395 24.25 13.81 -4.68
CA PRO A 395 24.03 13.59 -6.11
C PRO A 395 24.91 14.47 -7.02
N ALA A 396 25.35 15.64 -6.55
CA ALA A 396 26.22 16.54 -7.31
C ALA A 396 27.72 16.25 -7.13
N VAL A 397 28.10 15.54 -6.06
CA VAL A 397 29.52 15.36 -5.67
C VAL A 397 29.97 13.90 -5.79
N GLY A 398 29.10 12.93 -5.53
CA GLY A 398 29.41 11.50 -5.48
C GLY A 398 29.53 10.94 -4.06
N ALA A 399 30.00 9.70 -3.96
CA ALA A 399 30.18 8.96 -2.71
C ALA A 399 31.58 9.16 -2.09
N SER A 400 31.66 9.19 -0.77
CA SER A 400 32.93 9.17 -0.02
C SER A 400 32.88 8.09 1.06
N PHE A 401 34.04 7.52 1.36
CA PHE A 401 34.17 6.42 2.33
C PHE A 401 35.53 6.48 3.02
N THR A 402 35.51 6.70 4.32
CA THR A 402 36.71 6.73 5.15
C THR A 402 36.56 5.75 6.30
N THR A 403 37.59 4.94 6.54
CA THR A 403 37.63 4.05 7.70
C THR A 403 38.89 4.29 8.52
N THR A 404 38.85 3.93 9.80
CA THR A 404 40.01 3.99 10.69
C THR A 404 40.13 2.69 11.49
N GLY A 405 41.35 2.33 11.89
CA GLY A 405 41.58 1.19 12.79
C GLY A 405 41.71 -0.18 12.12
N MET A 406 41.32 -0.32 10.85
CA MET A 406 41.56 -1.52 10.03
C MET A 406 43.03 -1.61 9.59
N THR A 407 43.48 -2.79 9.16
CA THR A 407 44.83 -2.93 8.56
C THR A 407 44.91 -2.26 7.19
N THR A 408 43.84 -2.35 6.40
CA THR A 408 43.64 -1.59 5.17
C THR A 408 42.40 -0.73 5.38
N ASN A 409 42.52 0.60 5.22
CA ASN A 409 41.42 1.53 5.46
C ASN A 409 40.98 2.18 4.14
N ALA A 410 39.73 2.63 4.09
CA ALA A 410 39.21 3.43 2.99
C ALA A 410 39.61 4.89 3.16
N ASP A 411 39.87 5.56 2.03
CA ASP A 411 40.12 7.01 1.90
C ASP A 411 39.62 7.45 0.52
N PHE A 412 38.38 7.09 0.21
CA PHE A 412 37.71 7.41 -1.05
C PHE A 412 36.93 8.71 -0.88
N SER A 413 37.01 9.61 -1.87
CA SER A 413 36.31 10.88 -1.84
C SER A 413 35.75 11.23 -3.21
N ASN A 414 34.50 11.68 -3.23
CA ASN A 414 33.79 12.16 -4.42
C ASN A 414 33.84 11.16 -5.58
N VAL A 415 33.62 9.88 -5.27
CA VAL A 415 33.54 8.79 -6.25
C VAL A 415 32.24 8.93 -7.02
N ASP A 416 32.34 8.98 -8.34
CA ASP A 416 31.19 9.05 -9.23
C ASP A 416 30.32 7.79 -9.08
N THR A 417 29.04 7.98 -8.75
CA THR A 417 28.07 6.89 -8.55
C THR A 417 27.29 6.54 -9.81
N GLY A 418 27.71 7.07 -10.96
CA GLY A 418 27.21 6.67 -12.27
C GLY A 418 25.73 7.00 -12.45
N ALA A 419 24.97 5.98 -12.87
CA ALA A 419 23.54 6.13 -13.19
C ALA A 419 22.60 5.91 -11.99
N PHE A 420 23.13 5.75 -10.77
CA PHE A 420 22.32 5.56 -9.58
C PHE A 420 21.33 6.72 -9.37
N VAL A 421 20.06 6.39 -9.14
CA VAL A 421 18.99 7.34 -8.88
C VAL A 421 18.56 7.20 -7.42
N ALA A 422 18.70 8.27 -6.65
CA ALA A 422 18.28 8.28 -5.25
C ALA A 422 16.84 8.75 -5.07
N GLU A 423 16.10 8.12 -4.16
CA GLU A 423 14.77 8.55 -3.75
C GLU A 423 14.66 8.69 -2.23
N ASP A 424 13.79 9.58 -1.76
CA ASP A 424 13.47 9.75 -0.33
C ASP A 424 12.80 8.51 0.28
N GLY A 425 12.42 7.53 -0.55
CA GLY A 425 11.89 6.22 -0.15
C GLY A 425 12.97 5.16 0.10
N HIS A 426 14.24 5.44 -0.20
CA HIS A 426 15.34 4.49 -0.04
C HIS A 426 15.70 4.28 1.43
N ASN A 427 15.95 3.02 1.80
CA ASN A 427 16.33 2.64 3.15
C ASN A 427 17.85 2.59 3.32
N PHE A 428 18.30 2.67 4.57
CA PHE A 428 19.70 2.44 4.93
C PHE A 428 19.84 1.05 5.55
N ILE A 429 20.80 0.25 5.09
CA ILE A 429 20.96 -1.13 5.58
C ILE A 429 22.42 -1.47 5.82
N ILE A 430 22.74 -1.89 7.04
CA ILE A 430 24.01 -2.59 7.33
C ILE A 430 23.75 -4.08 7.15
N SER A 431 24.44 -4.72 6.20
CA SER A 431 24.35 -6.17 5.98
C SER A 431 25.69 -6.83 6.26
N ALA A 432 25.66 -7.98 6.93
CA ALA A 432 26.86 -8.75 7.27
C ALA A 432 26.62 -10.25 7.10
N ARG A 433 27.70 -11.00 6.85
CA ARG A 433 27.62 -12.44 6.61
C ARG A 433 28.75 -13.19 7.25
N VAL A 434 28.40 -14.29 7.90
CA VAL A 434 29.33 -15.33 8.31
C VAL A 434 29.32 -16.48 7.28
N GLY A 435 30.10 -16.36 6.20
CA GLY A 435 30.21 -17.30 5.07
C GLY A 435 30.88 -18.66 5.38
N GLY A 436 30.60 -19.27 6.53
CA GLY A 436 31.31 -20.47 7.03
C GLY A 436 32.62 -20.16 7.76
N ALA A 437 32.87 -18.88 8.00
CA ALA A 437 34.02 -18.29 8.67
C ALA A 437 33.64 -17.74 10.06
N ASN A 438 34.49 -16.95 10.71
CA ASN A 438 34.39 -16.62 12.14
C ASN A 438 34.78 -15.15 12.43
N GLU A 439 33.80 -14.34 12.83
CA GLU A 439 34.03 -12.94 13.19
C GLU A 439 32.89 -12.42 14.07
N ASP A 440 33.21 -11.70 15.12
CA ASP A 440 32.27 -10.80 15.80
C ASP A 440 32.29 -9.44 15.12
N LEU A 441 31.13 -8.93 14.72
CA LEU A 441 30.90 -7.57 14.23
C LEU A 441 29.97 -6.86 15.20
N PHE A 442 30.48 -5.83 15.85
CA PHE A 442 29.69 -4.88 16.63
C PHE A 442 29.65 -3.52 15.96
N ILE A 443 28.50 -2.87 16.03
CA ILE A 443 28.24 -1.50 15.59
C ILE A 443 27.73 -0.69 16.78
N ASP A 444 28.20 0.56 16.89
CA ASP A 444 27.82 1.49 17.94
C ASP A 444 27.84 2.95 17.43
N ASN A 445 27.21 3.88 18.15
CA ASN A 445 27.17 5.31 17.85
C ASN A 445 26.80 5.63 16.40
N LEU A 446 25.83 4.90 15.82
CA LEU A 446 25.33 5.16 14.48
C LEU A 446 24.62 6.51 14.43
N VAL A 447 25.03 7.34 13.48
CA VAL A 447 24.41 8.63 13.17
C VAL A 447 24.28 8.72 11.66
N ILE A 448 23.08 8.94 11.17
CA ILE A 448 22.76 9.27 9.78
C ILE A 448 22.18 10.68 9.81
N THR A 449 22.76 11.60 9.06
CA THR A 449 22.28 12.98 8.91
C THR A 449 22.03 13.22 7.43
N VAL A 450 20.81 13.61 7.07
CA VAL A 450 20.49 14.04 5.71
C VAL A 450 20.99 15.46 5.53
N ASP A 451 21.73 15.69 4.44
CA ASP A 451 22.32 16.99 4.14
C ASP A 451 21.20 17.98 3.77
N GLY A 452 21.06 19.05 4.56
CA GLY A 452 19.97 20.02 4.45
C GLY A 452 19.54 20.71 5.77
N THR A 453 20.37 20.70 6.83
CA THR A 453 19.99 21.22 8.17
C THR A 453 21.02 22.16 8.83
N ASP A 454 22.08 22.57 8.13
CA ASP A 454 22.84 23.75 8.57
C ASP A 454 21.98 24.97 8.24
N ASP A 455 21.42 25.60 9.28
CA ASP A 455 20.71 26.87 9.28
C ASP A 455 21.41 27.73 10.36
N ALA A 456 22.44 28.47 9.94
CA ALA A 456 23.39 29.14 10.81
C ALA A 456 22.76 30.30 11.57
N ASP A 457 21.76 30.94 10.98
CA ASP A 457 21.13 32.15 11.52
C ASP A 457 19.77 31.86 12.20
N ARG A 458 19.22 30.66 11.96
CA ARG A 458 18.02 30.06 12.57
C ARG A 458 16.73 30.72 12.13
N ASP A 459 16.66 31.15 10.88
CA ASP A 459 15.47 31.75 10.31
C ASP A 459 14.52 30.73 9.64
N GLY A 460 14.98 29.51 9.42
CA GLY A 460 14.21 28.41 8.81
C GLY A 460 14.65 28.05 7.39
N LEU A 461 15.50 28.85 6.74
CA LEU A 461 16.13 28.51 5.46
C LEU A 461 17.46 27.77 5.73
N PRO A 462 17.76 26.67 5.00
CA PRO A 462 19.07 26.03 5.09
C PRO A 462 20.18 26.86 4.39
N ASP A 463 21.35 26.97 5.01
CA ASP A 463 22.54 27.69 4.51
C ASP A 463 22.90 27.30 3.06
N TYR A 464 22.76 26.02 2.70
CA TYR A 464 23.01 25.55 1.33
C TYR A 464 21.96 26.08 0.33
N TRP A 465 20.70 26.18 0.75
CA TRP A 465 19.61 26.69 -0.07
C TRP A 465 19.79 28.20 -0.29
N GLU A 466 20.10 28.92 0.78
CA GLU A 466 20.47 30.34 0.75
C GLU A 466 21.67 30.62 -0.17
N GLU A 467 22.74 29.84 -0.07
CA GLU A 467 23.92 29.99 -0.95
C GLU A 467 23.60 29.67 -2.41
N LYS A 468 22.77 28.64 -2.66
CA LYS A 468 22.42 28.17 -4.01
C LYS A 468 21.58 29.19 -4.77
N TYR A 469 20.54 29.73 -4.14
CA TYR A 469 19.59 30.64 -4.77
C TYR A 469 19.89 32.11 -4.47
N GLY A 470 20.81 32.40 -3.54
CA GLY A 470 21.18 33.76 -3.17
C GLY A 470 20.11 34.48 -2.35
N VAL A 471 19.29 33.71 -1.61
CA VAL A 471 18.21 34.18 -0.73
C VAL A 471 18.65 34.13 0.74
N ASP A 472 18.10 35.00 1.60
CA ASP A 472 18.49 35.18 3.02
C ASP A 472 17.30 35.65 3.89
N ASP A 473 16.09 35.79 3.32
CA ASP A 473 14.89 36.21 4.06
C ASP A 473 13.76 35.20 3.76
N PRO A 474 13.33 34.38 4.73
CA PRO A 474 12.31 33.34 4.53
C PRO A 474 10.96 33.91 4.08
N GLU A 475 10.67 35.17 4.40
CA GLU A 475 9.39 35.81 4.12
C GLU A 475 9.43 36.69 2.85
N ALA A 476 10.56 36.71 2.13
CA ALA A 476 10.65 37.37 0.83
C ALA A 476 10.06 36.48 -0.27
N ASP A 477 9.53 37.12 -1.30
CA ASP A 477 9.00 36.54 -2.53
C ASP A 477 9.88 37.14 -3.65
N ASP A 478 10.94 36.42 -4.01
CA ASP A 478 12.06 36.97 -4.78
C ASP A 478 11.81 36.94 -6.30
N ASP A 479 10.92 36.07 -6.78
CA ASP A 479 10.53 35.94 -8.19
C ASP A 479 9.11 36.47 -8.51
N GLU A 480 8.39 36.98 -7.51
CA GLU A 480 7.07 37.62 -7.60
C GLU A 480 5.95 36.66 -8.08
N ASP A 481 6.05 35.38 -7.73
CA ASP A 481 5.09 34.35 -8.10
C ASP A 481 3.94 34.17 -7.09
N GLY A 482 4.11 34.73 -5.88
CA GLY A 482 3.14 34.69 -4.79
C GLY A 482 3.44 33.70 -3.67
N LEU A 483 4.56 32.98 -3.73
CA LEU A 483 5.11 32.18 -2.64
C LEU A 483 6.28 32.91 -1.98
N THR A 484 6.44 32.70 -0.68
CA THR A 484 7.65 33.15 0.04
C THR A 484 8.76 32.10 -0.06
N ASN A 485 10.03 32.51 0.08
CA ASN A 485 11.19 31.62 0.05
C ASN A 485 11.05 30.39 0.97
N ILE A 486 10.38 30.53 2.12
CA ILE A 486 10.09 29.41 3.03
C ILE A 486 8.95 28.51 2.51
N GLU A 487 7.91 29.08 1.91
CA GLU A 487 6.83 28.34 1.25
C GLU A 487 7.36 27.60 0.01
N GLU A 488 8.31 28.18 -0.72
CA GLU A 488 8.97 27.56 -1.85
C GLU A 488 9.93 26.45 -1.45
N LEU A 489 10.64 26.61 -0.33
CA LEU A 489 11.39 25.52 0.28
C LEU A 489 10.47 24.36 0.66
N GLU A 490 9.29 24.65 1.22
CA GLU A 490 8.27 23.65 1.59
C GLU A 490 7.65 22.98 0.36
N ALA A 491 7.33 23.75 -0.69
CA ALA A 491 6.80 23.29 -1.98
C ALA A 491 7.87 22.63 -2.87
N ARG A 492 9.15 22.82 -2.52
CA ARG A 492 10.34 22.37 -3.25
C ARG A 492 10.46 22.98 -4.66
N THR A 493 10.05 24.23 -4.80
CA THR A 493 10.11 25.08 -6.00
C THR A 493 11.36 25.96 -5.97
N LYS A 494 11.57 26.82 -6.98
CA LYS A 494 12.79 27.62 -7.14
C LYS A 494 12.54 29.09 -6.79
N PRO A 495 13.13 29.63 -5.69
CA PRO A 495 12.93 31.02 -5.26
C PRO A 495 13.49 32.11 -6.15
N ASP A 496 14.09 31.74 -7.27
CA ASP A 496 14.58 32.65 -8.30
C ASP A 496 13.87 32.47 -9.65
N THR A 497 12.84 31.61 -9.72
CA THR A 497 12.16 31.21 -10.94
C THR A 497 10.67 30.94 -10.70
N ALA A 498 9.83 31.91 -11.09
CA ALA A 498 8.39 31.90 -10.82
C ALA A 498 7.59 30.71 -11.40
N ASP A 499 8.17 29.94 -12.30
CA ASP A 499 7.58 28.77 -12.97
C ASP A 499 8.68 27.69 -12.99
N THR A 500 8.62 26.78 -12.02
CA THR A 500 9.71 25.84 -11.73
C THR A 500 9.85 24.77 -12.80
N ASP A 501 8.77 24.31 -13.40
CA ASP A 501 8.73 23.22 -14.38
C ASP A 501 8.53 23.68 -15.84
N GLU A 502 8.39 24.98 -16.06
CA GLU A 502 8.35 25.68 -17.35
C GLU A 502 7.13 25.32 -18.21
N ASP A 503 5.99 25.06 -17.58
CA ASP A 503 4.75 24.65 -18.24
C ASP A 503 3.83 25.83 -18.64
N GLY A 504 4.09 27.01 -18.06
CA GLY A 504 3.36 28.25 -18.32
C GLY A 504 2.45 28.73 -17.18
N ILE A 505 2.37 28.00 -16.06
CA ILE A 505 1.75 28.44 -14.79
C ILE A 505 2.87 28.76 -13.79
N ASN A 506 2.63 29.74 -12.94
CA ASN A 506 3.57 30.07 -11.88
C ASN A 506 3.35 29.17 -10.65
N ASP A 507 4.39 28.84 -9.89
CA ASP A 507 4.33 27.87 -8.79
C ASP A 507 3.26 28.26 -7.74
N GLY A 508 3.17 29.55 -7.43
CA GLY A 508 2.14 30.09 -6.53
C GLY A 508 0.71 29.95 -7.06
N ASP A 509 0.47 30.11 -8.36
CA ASP A 509 -0.85 29.90 -8.98
C ASP A 509 -1.18 28.41 -9.04
N GLU A 510 -0.19 27.54 -9.22
CA GLU A 510 -0.40 26.09 -9.18
C GLU A 510 -0.89 25.62 -7.82
N ILE A 511 -0.26 26.07 -6.75
CA ILE A 511 -0.66 25.68 -5.39
C ILE A 511 -2.02 26.29 -5.00
N ASN A 512 -2.28 27.55 -5.39
CA ASN A 512 -3.41 28.32 -4.84
C ASN A 512 -4.63 28.43 -5.75
N VAL A 513 -4.48 28.18 -7.06
CA VAL A 513 -5.53 28.41 -8.07
C VAL A 513 -5.90 27.13 -8.80
N THR A 514 -4.94 26.47 -9.45
CA THR A 514 -5.20 25.25 -10.24
C THR A 514 -5.10 23.98 -9.39
N GLU A 515 -4.51 24.06 -8.20
CA GLU A 515 -4.23 22.93 -7.29
C GLU A 515 -3.38 21.82 -7.97
N THR A 516 -2.53 22.21 -8.93
CA THR A 516 -1.59 21.36 -9.69
C THR A 516 -0.21 21.27 -9.00
N ASN A 517 0.70 20.46 -9.53
CA ASN A 517 2.01 20.21 -8.91
C ASN A 517 3.12 21.03 -9.60
N PRO A 518 3.72 22.03 -8.91
CA PRO A 518 4.66 23.01 -9.49
C PRO A 518 6.06 22.49 -9.80
N LYS A 519 6.18 21.18 -9.98
CA LYS A 519 7.43 20.48 -10.32
C LYS A 519 7.24 19.53 -11.47
N LYS A 520 6.04 19.48 -12.01
CA LYS A 520 5.57 18.49 -12.93
C LYS A 520 4.62 19.19 -13.90
N ALA A 521 5.20 19.58 -15.03
CA ALA A 521 4.57 20.31 -16.11
C ALA A 521 3.31 19.66 -16.73
N ASP A 522 2.91 18.47 -16.29
CA ASP A 522 1.75 17.67 -16.71
C ASP A 522 1.31 16.91 -15.45
N SER A 523 0.40 17.46 -14.66
CA SER A 523 0.06 17.02 -13.30
C SER A 523 -0.74 15.73 -13.25
N ASP A 524 -1.62 15.48 -14.21
CA ASP A 524 -2.49 14.31 -14.26
C ASP A 524 -1.98 13.16 -15.15
N LEU A 525 -0.85 13.36 -15.85
CA LEU A 525 -0.18 12.39 -16.72
C LEU A 525 -1.00 11.97 -17.94
N ASP A 526 -1.83 12.88 -18.44
CA ASP A 526 -2.58 12.65 -19.65
C ASP A 526 -1.72 12.92 -20.91
N GLY A 527 -0.72 13.80 -20.82
CA GLY A 527 0.20 14.19 -21.90
C GLY A 527 0.05 15.64 -22.39
N LEU A 528 -0.87 16.43 -21.84
CA LEU A 528 -0.96 17.88 -21.97
C LEU A 528 -0.15 18.56 -20.86
N LEU A 529 0.18 19.85 -21.04
CA LEU A 529 0.83 20.62 -19.99
C LEU A 529 -0.23 21.37 -19.18
N ASP A 530 -0.08 21.52 -17.87
CA ASP A 530 -1.12 22.17 -17.05
C ASP A 530 -1.41 23.59 -17.56
N GLY A 531 -0.37 24.30 -18.00
CA GLY A 531 -0.47 25.62 -18.61
C GLY A 531 -1.34 25.74 -19.88
N VAL A 532 -1.66 24.64 -20.57
CA VAL A 532 -2.63 24.66 -21.69
C VAL A 532 -4.06 24.31 -21.26
N GLU A 533 -4.25 23.83 -20.03
CA GLU A 533 -5.50 23.28 -19.51
C GLU A 533 -6.20 24.27 -18.58
N THR A 534 -7.02 25.12 -19.18
CA THR A 534 -7.56 26.30 -18.47
C THR A 534 -8.73 26.00 -17.53
N ASN A 535 -9.18 24.74 -17.43
CA ASN A 535 -10.37 24.29 -16.69
C ASN A 535 -11.61 25.15 -16.96
N THR A 536 -11.77 25.59 -18.21
CA THR A 536 -12.92 26.42 -18.64
C THR A 536 -14.11 25.57 -19.07
N GLY A 537 -13.92 24.27 -19.30
CA GLY A 537 -14.92 23.32 -19.81
C GLY A 537 -15.33 23.63 -21.25
N SER A 538 -14.45 24.22 -22.05
CA SER A 538 -14.72 24.55 -23.45
C SER A 538 -13.43 24.57 -24.26
N PHE A 539 -13.32 23.67 -25.23
CA PHE A 539 -12.17 23.61 -26.12
C PHE A 539 -12.05 24.86 -27.00
N VAL A 540 -10.91 25.56 -26.89
CA VAL A 540 -10.59 26.75 -27.70
C VAL A 540 -9.55 26.41 -28.75
N SER A 541 -8.44 25.77 -28.35
CA SER A 541 -7.36 25.34 -29.22
C SER A 541 -6.41 24.36 -28.50
N LYS A 542 -5.43 23.80 -29.21
CA LYS A 542 -4.36 22.99 -28.59
C LYS A 542 -3.46 23.73 -27.57
N ASP A 543 -3.52 25.07 -27.54
CA ASP A 543 -2.76 25.91 -26.58
C ASP A 543 -3.70 26.51 -25.49
N ASP A 544 -4.98 26.10 -25.50
CA ASP A 544 -6.03 26.45 -24.53
C ASP A 544 -7.15 25.41 -24.70
N THR A 545 -6.93 24.23 -24.11
CA THR A 545 -7.77 23.04 -24.31
C THR A 545 -9.07 23.14 -23.53
N GLY A 546 -9.12 24.00 -22.51
CA GLY A 546 -10.28 24.14 -21.63
C GLY A 546 -10.54 22.93 -20.73
N THR A 547 -9.64 21.94 -20.75
CA THR A 547 -9.65 20.73 -19.93
C THR A 547 -9.18 21.01 -18.51
N ASP A 548 -9.44 20.10 -17.58
CA ASP A 548 -9.03 20.22 -16.17
C ASP A 548 -7.64 19.60 -15.97
N PRO A 549 -6.61 20.37 -15.57
CA PRO A 549 -5.22 19.88 -15.44
C PRO A 549 -5.01 18.82 -14.35
N ASN A 550 -6.06 18.49 -13.58
CA ASN A 550 -6.03 17.44 -12.58
C ASN A 550 -6.88 16.22 -12.97
N ASN A 551 -7.43 16.19 -14.18
CA ASN A 551 -8.31 15.14 -14.64
C ASN A 551 -7.96 14.70 -16.08
N PRO A 552 -7.39 13.50 -16.25
CA PRO A 552 -6.82 13.08 -17.53
C PRO A 552 -7.85 12.71 -18.61
N ASP A 553 -9.15 12.86 -18.32
CA ASP A 553 -10.33 12.62 -19.18
C ASP A 553 -11.43 13.59 -18.70
N THR A 554 -11.45 14.81 -19.24
CA THR A 554 -12.28 15.92 -18.74
C THR A 554 -13.77 15.66 -18.88
N ASP A 555 -14.20 14.95 -19.94
CA ASP A 555 -15.61 14.77 -20.26
C ASP A 555 -16.17 13.36 -19.96
N ASP A 556 -15.33 12.49 -19.39
CA ASP A 556 -15.61 11.12 -18.95
C ASP A 556 -16.08 10.20 -20.10
N ASP A 557 -15.55 10.37 -21.32
CA ASP A 557 -15.90 9.54 -22.47
C ASP A 557 -14.98 8.32 -22.68
N GLY A 558 -13.90 8.23 -21.88
CA GLY A 558 -12.94 7.14 -21.87
C GLY A 558 -11.70 7.38 -22.73
N PHE A 559 -11.58 8.54 -23.38
CA PHE A 559 -10.36 9.00 -24.02
C PHE A 559 -9.65 10.03 -23.15
N ARG A 560 -8.31 10.08 -23.26
CA ARG A 560 -7.54 11.12 -22.59
C ARG A 560 -7.59 12.40 -23.40
N ASP A 561 -7.61 13.54 -22.72
CA ASP A 561 -7.70 14.84 -23.36
C ASP A 561 -6.57 15.05 -24.38
N SER A 562 -5.35 14.61 -24.07
CA SER A 562 -4.20 14.67 -24.99
C SER A 562 -4.40 13.86 -26.28
N ILE A 563 -5.06 12.70 -26.21
CA ILE A 563 -5.35 11.85 -27.36
C ILE A 563 -6.39 12.55 -28.24
N GLU A 564 -7.40 13.14 -27.63
CA GLU A 564 -8.45 13.84 -28.33
C GLU A 564 -7.95 15.07 -29.07
N VAL A 565 -7.16 15.90 -28.38
CA VAL A 565 -6.50 17.07 -28.98
C VAL A 565 -5.60 16.64 -30.14
N ALA A 566 -4.87 15.53 -30.01
CA ALA A 566 -4.00 14.99 -31.07
C ALA A 566 -4.80 14.48 -32.29
N GLN A 567 -5.97 13.87 -32.07
CA GLN A 567 -6.84 13.35 -33.12
C GLN A 567 -7.84 14.39 -33.66
N GLY A 568 -7.89 15.58 -33.05
CA GLY A 568 -8.74 16.69 -33.47
C GLY A 568 -10.20 16.56 -33.05
N SER A 569 -10.48 15.76 -32.02
CA SER A 569 -11.74 15.82 -31.27
C SER A 569 -11.72 16.95 -30.24
N ASP A 570 -12.91 17.30 -29.74
CA ASP A 570 -13.12 18.25 -28.65
C ASP A 570 -13.13 17.51 -27.30
N PRO A 571 -12.07 17.63 -26.47
CA PRO A 571 -11.92 16.92 -25.20
C PRO A 571 -12.87 17.40 -24.08
N SER A 572 -13.79 18.30 -24.41
CA SER A 572 -14.79 18.81 -23.47
C SER A 572 -16.22 18.44 -23.89
N ASP A 573 -16.38 17.64 -24.95
CA ASP A 573 -17.66 17.14 -25.44
C ASP A 573 -17.59 15.63 -25.72
N LYS A 574 -18.06 14.84 -24.76
CA LYS A 574 -18.17 13.37 -24.79
C LYS A 574 -18.81 12.71 -26.02
N ASN A 575 -19.37 13.49 -26.94
CA ASN A 575 -19.91 13.00 -28.21
C ASN A 575 -18.93 13.19 -29.38
N SER A 576 -17.83 13.90 -29.16
CA SER A 576 -16.76 14.18 -30.07
C SER A 576 -15.65 13.13 -29.93
N LEU A 577 -15.96 11.86 -30.19
CA LEU A 577 -14.96 10.79 -30.02
C LEU A 577 -13.79 10.90 -31.03
N PRO A 578 -12.54 10.67 -30.61
CA PRO A 578 -11.40 10.54 -31.50
C PRO A 578 -11.53 9.27 -32.36
N ASP A 579 -10.89 9.24 -33.53
CA ASP A 579 -10.97 8.10 -34.45
C ASP A 579 -9.91 7.02 -34.14
N VAL A 580 -9.80 6.64 -32.86
CA VAL A 580 -8.85 5.62 -32.34
C VAL A 580 -9.55 4.69 -31.35
N PRO A 581 -9.22 3.39 -31.31
CA PRO A 581 -9.85 2.45 -30.37
C PRO A 581 -9.42 2.64 -28.92
N VAL A 582 -10.34 2.34 -27.99
CA VAL A 582 -10.03 2.16 -26.56
C VAL A 582 -9.44 0.77 -26.37
N ILE A 583 -8.25 0.68 -25.77
CA ILE A 583 -7.50 -0.58 -25.59
C ILE A 583 -7.52 -0.98 -24.10
N THR A 584 -7.99 -2.19 -23.79
CA THR A 584 -8.12 -2.70 -22.40
C THR A 584 -7.35 -4.00 -22.23
N LEU A 585 -6.44 -4.08 -21.24
CA LEU A 585 -5.81 -5.34 -20.82
C LEU A 585 -6.82 -6.19 -20.03
N LEU A 586 -7.17 -7.37 -20.55
CA LEU A 586 -8.08 -8.31 -19.89
C LEU A 586 -7.37 -9.20 -18.85
N GLY A 587 -6.04 -9.35 -18.96
CA GLY A 587 -5.17 -9.97 -17.95
C GLY A 587 -4.03 -10.82 -18.54
N VAL A 588 -3.42 -11.67 -17.70
CA VAL A 588 -2.32 -12.60 -18.06
C VAL A 588 -2.68 -14.08 -17.81
N GLY A 589 -2.45 -14.94 -18.81
CA GLY A 589 -2.60 -16.41 -18.72
C GLY A 589 -3.98 -16.97 -19.04
N THR A 590 -4.10 -18.29 -19.16
CA THR A 590 -5.35 -19.00 -19.56
C THR A 590 -6.58 -18.71 -18.67
N GLY A 591 -6.42 -18.11 -17.50
CA GLY A 591 -7.52 -17.65 -16.62
C GLY A 591 -7.84 -16.15 -16.70
N ALA A 592 -7.14 -15.39 -17.55
CA ALA A 592 -7.43 -14.00 -17.88
C ALA A 592 -8.46 -13.83 -19.01
N LEU A 593 -8.79 -14.93 -19.70
CA LEU A 593 -10.11 -15.12 -20.27
C LEU A 593 -11.06 -15.19 -19.07
N LEU A 594 -11.60 -14.03 -18.68
CA LEU A 594 -12.28 -13.78 -17.42
C LEU A 594 -13.31 -14.87 -17.08
N GLN A 595 -13.45 -15.17 -15.77
CA GLN A 595 -14.51 -16.02 -15.18
C GLN A 595 -15.95 -15.50 -15.36
N ASN A 596 -16.19 -14.63 -16.34
CA ASN A 596 -17.47 -14.20 -16.89
C ASN A 596 -17.28 -13.94 -18.40
N ASP A 597 -16.72 -14.94 -19.07
CA ASP A 597 -17.18 -15.42 -20.35
C ASP A 597 -17.85 -14.41 -21.31
N LEU A 598 -17.01 -13.57 -21.92
CA LEU A 598 -17.32 -12.90 -23.19
C LEU A 598 -16.84 -13.74 -24.39
N THR A 599 -16.38 -14.96 -24.12
CA THR A 599 -15.77 -15.92 -25.07
C THR A 599 -16.68 -17.09 -25.43
N ASP A 600 -17.71 -17.37 -24.62
CA ASP A 600 -18.82 -18.29 -24.86
C ASP A 600 -20.14 -17.50 -24.81
N PRO A 601 -20.73 -17.19 -25.99
CA PRO A 601 -22.01 -16.49 -26.08
C PRO A 601 -23.21 -17.24 -25.45
N GLU A 602 -23.07 -18.50 -25.04
CA GLU A 602 -24.15 -19.34 -24.50
C GLU A 602 -24.24 -19.30 -22.96
N ASN A 603 -23.20 -18.83 -22.25
CA ASN A 603 -23.12 -18.78 -20.78
C ASN A 603 -23.54 -20.12 -20.14
N ASP A 604 -23.01 -21.24 -20.65
CA ASP A 604 -23.41 -22.58 -20.20
C ASP A 604 -22.39 -23.25 -19.26
N GLY A 605 -21.18 -22.69 -19.16
CA GLY A 605 -20.15 -23.07 -18.19
C GLY A 605 -19.43 -24.37 -18.51
N VAL A 606 -19.33 -24.77 -19.78
CA VAL A 606 -18.68 -26.01 -20.21
C VAL A 606 -17.51 -25.76 -21.17
N GLU A 607 -16.28 -25.79 -20.66
CA GLU A 607 -15.09 -25.99 -21.50
C GLU A 607 -15.13 -27.38 -22.18
N GLY A 608 -14.79 -27.45 -23.46
CA GLY A 608 -14.72 -28.68 -24.27
C GLY A 608 -13.88 -29.83 -23.66
N PRO A 609 -14.05 -31.08 -24.13
CA PRO A 609 -14.17 -32.24 -23.24
C PRO A 609 -12.85 -32.91 -22.81
N THR A 610 -12.85 -33.40 -21.56
CA THR A 610 -11.82 -34.26 -20.94
C THR A 610 -11.87 -35.75 -21.38
N GLU A 611 -12.50 -36.11 -22.50
CA GLU A 611 -12.56 -37.51 -22.99
C GLU A 611 -12.51 -37.60 -24.53
N PRO A 612 -11.94 -38.68 -25.12
CA PRO A 612 -11.84 -38.87 -26.57
C PRO A 612 -13.21 -39.21 -27.19
N GLY A 613 -13.99 -38.18 -27.50
CA GLY A 613 -15.21 -38.24 -28.30
C GLY A 613 -14.97 -38.04 -29.81
N PRO A 614 -15.97 -38.28 -30.68
CA PRO A 614 -15.86 -38.01 -32.12
C PRO A 614 -15.69 -36.50 -32.39
N PRO A 615 -15.11 -36.10 -33.53
CA PRO A 615 -14.83 -34.69 -33.84
C PRO A 615 -16.12 -33.87 -33.85
N GLN A 616 -16.11 -32.77 -33.09
CA GLN A 616 -17.06 -31.66 -33.23
C GLN A 616 -16.69 -30.90 -34.52
N THR A 617 -17.65 -30.28 -35.18
CA THR A 617 -17.54 -29.69 -36.53
C THR A 617 -18.25 -28.31 -36.49
N ALA A 618 -17.94 -27.23 -37.29
CA ALA A 618 -18.48 -25.77 -37.31
C ALA A 618 -19.58 -25.34 -38.37
N GLY A 619 -20.72 -24.67 -38.07
CA GLY A 619 -22.11 -25.02 -38.54
C GLY A 619 -22.82 -24.15 -39.57
N THR A 620 -24.12 -24.38 -39.82
CA THR A 620 -24.81 -23.92 -41.05
C THR A 620 -25.25 -22.46 -41.07
N ASP A 621 -24.99 -21.71 -40.00
CA ASP A 621 -25.53 -20.35 -39.79
C ASP A 621 -24.43 -19.27 -39.81
N PHE A 622 -23.24 -19.57 -40.37
CA PHE A 622 -22.11 -18.63 -40.48
C PHE A 622 -21.99 -17.99 -41.87
N ASN A 623 -21.68 -16.69 -41.87
CA ASN A 623 -21.68 -15.80 -43.03
C ASN A 623 -20.29 -15.63 -43.67
N TRP A 624 -19.58 -16.71 -44.02
CA TRP A 624 -18.26 -16.58 -44.65
C TRP A 624 -18.03 -17.53 -45.84
N VAL A 625 -17.21 -17.06 -46.78
CA VAL A 625 -16.97 -17.70 -48.08
C VAL A 625 -15.58 -18.34 -48.13
N SER A 626 -14.54 -17.64 -47.65
CA SER A 626 -13.16 -18.13 -47.72
C SER A 626 -12.19 -17.46 -46.74
N ILE A 627 -11.04 -18.10 -46.50
CA ILE A 627 -9.90 -17.54 -45.77
C ILE A 627 -8.66 -17.75 -46.64
N ASN A 628 -7.81 -16.73 -46.75
CA ASN A 628 -6.57 -16.75 -47.53
C ASN A 628 -5.39 -16.19 -46.73
N ALA A 629 -4.19 -16.72 -46.94
CA ALA A 629 -2.97 -16.31 -46.24
C ALA A 629 -1.74 -16.33 -47.16
N SER A 630 -0.72 -15.53 -46.85
CA SER A 630 0.47 -15.35 -47.69
C SER A 630 1.44 -16.56 -47.75
N GLU A 631 1.33 -17.56 -46.86
CA GLU A 631 2.31 -18.66 -46.71
C GLU A 631 1.78 -20.12 -46.87
N GLU A 632 0.65 -20.34 -47.56
CA GLU A 632 -0.08 -21.62 -47.79
C GLU A 632 -1.33 -21.84 -46.89
N ASN A 633 -2.31 -22.59 -47.40
CA ASN A 633 -3.59 -22.88 -46.74
C ASN A 633 -3.41 -23.79 -45.51
N TYR A 634 -3.65 -23.26 -44.31
CA TYR A 634 -3.52 -24.00 -43.05
C TYR A 634 -4.86 -24.37 -42.40
N PHE A 635 -5.72 -25.09 -43.12
CA PHE A 635 -6.73 -25.96 -42.48
C PHE A 635 -6.92 -27.23 -43.30
N SER A 636 -6.14 -28.27 -43.03
CA SER A 636 -6.43 -29.60 -43.58
C SER A 636 -7.51 -30.30 -42.76
N GLY A 637 -8.79 -30.14 -43.15
CA GLY A 637 -9.81 -31.20 -42.98
C GLY A 637 -11.18 -30.85 -42.37
N GLN A 638 -12.16 -30.58 -43.24
CA GLN A 638 -13.63 -30.85 -43.18
C GLN A 638 -14.44 -30.89 -41.85
N GLY A 639 -15.47 -30.01 -41.78
CA GLY A 639 -16.82 -30.15 -41.11
C GLY A 639 -17.11 -29.04 -40.07
N ALA A 640 -18.29 -28.35 -39.94
CA ALA A 640 -19.71 -28.80 -39.85
C ALA A 640 -20.52 -28.70 -38.46
N GLY A 641 -20.83 -27.57 -37.76
CA GLY A 641 -21.50 -27.25 -36.41
C GLY A 641 -20.93 -26.33 -35.21
N ASN A 642 -20.88 -24.98 -35.30
CA ASN A 642 -20.90 -23.81 -34.34
C ASN A 642 -19.98 -23.57 -33.09
N GLU A 643 -19.41 -22.34 -32.97
CA GLU A 643 -19.47 -21.38 -31.81
C GLU A 643 -19.34 -19.92 -32.33
N GLY A 644 -20.01 -18.95 -31.69
CA GLY A 644 -20.23 -17.55 -32.16
C GLY A 644 -19.14 -16.53 -31.82
N ALA A 645 -17.89 -16.98 -31.66
CA ALA A 645 -16.70 -16.16 -31.55
C ALA A 645 -15.63 -16.75 -32.50
N PHE A 646 -14.85 -15.88 -33.15
CA PHE A 646 -13.99 -16.26 -34.28
C PHE A 646 -12.57 -16.53 -33.79
N ASP A 647 -12.33 -17.66 -33.13
CA ASP A 647 -10.98 -18.10 -32.74
C ASP A 647 -10.16 -18.42 -34.00
N LEU A 648 -9.46 -17.43 -34.54
CA LEU A 648 -8.61 -17.62 -35.72
C LEU A 648 -7.36 -18.46 -35.39
N PHE A 649 -7.03 -18.70 -34.11
CA PHE A 649 -5.75 -19.32 -33.72
C PHE A 649 -5.75 -20.09 -32.38
N ASP A 650 -6.54 -21.17 -32.25
CA ASP A 650 -6.27 -22.12 -31.14
C ASP A 650 -4.90 -22.83 -31.27
N ASN A 651 -3.95 -22.52 -30.39
CA ASN A 651 -2.72 -23.30 -30.19
C ASN A 651 -2.78 -24.29 -29.01
N THR A 652 -3.89 -24.38 -28.29
CA THR A 652 -4.01 -25.24 -27.09
C THR A 652 -4.10 -26.73 -27.44
N THR A 653 -4.53 -27.10 -28.66
CA THR A 653 -4.63 -28.50 -29.09
C THR A 653 -3.43 -29.02 -29.90
N GLY A 654 -2.24 -29.09 -29.28
CA GLY A 654 -1.21 -30.08 -29.62
C GLY A 654 -0.72 -30.15 -31.07
N GLY A 655 -0.67 -29.01 -31.78
CA GLY A 655 -0.40 -28.91 -33.22
C GLY A 655 0.98 -28.36 -33.61
N GLY A 656 2.07 -28.88 -33.04
CA GLY A 656 3.43 -28.89 -33.59
C GLY A 656 4.09 -27.58 -34.09
N VAL A 657 4.95 -26.97 -33.24
CA VAL A 657 6.26 -26.29 -33.47
C VAL A 657 6.54 -25.38 -34.69
N ASN A 658 5.67 -25.22 -35.68
CA ASN A 658 5.93 -24.45 -36.91
C ASN A 658 4.75 -23.55 -37.34
N LYS A 659 3.99 -22.97 -36.40
CA LYS A 659 2.66 -22.41 -36.70
C LYS A 659 2.58 -20.93 -37.12
N TRP A 660 3.62 -20.11 -36.98
CA TRP A 660 3.81 -18.85 -37.75
C TRP A 660 5.28 -18.38 -37.65
N CYS A 661 6.20 -19.35 -37.56
CA CYS A 661 7.62 -19.05 -37.42
C CYS A 661 8.38 -19.29 -38.72
N CYS A 662 8.95 -18.20 -39.24
CA CYS A 662 10.34 -18.04 -39.71
C CYS A 662 10.49 -17.49 -41.14
N GLY A 663 10.66 -16.15 -41.25
CA GLY A 663 11.63 -15.57 -42.18
C GLY A 663 11.16 -14.50 -43.19
N GLY A 664 11.00 -13.26 -42.74
CA GLY A 664 11.29 -12.03 -43.51
C GLY A 664 10.15 -11.40 -44.34
N ALA A 665 9.67 -10.22 -43.87
CA ALA A 665 8.75 -9.28 -44.54
C ALA A 665 7.30 -9.83 -44.74
N PRO A 666 6.32 -8.98 -45.10
CA PRO A 666 4.98 -8.92 -44.47
C PRO A 666 4.14 -10.19 -44.57
N GLN A 667 3.41 -10.48 -43.49
CA GLN A 667 2.44 -11.58 -43.43
C GLN A 667 1.03 -11.02 -43.23
N TRP A 668 0.07 -11.62 -43.92
CA TRP A 668 -1.33 -11.22 -43.84
C TRP A 668 -2.27 -12.40 -43.96
N ILE A 669 -3.46 -12.23 -43.37
CA ILE A 669 -4.63 -13.09 -43.54
C ILE A 669 -5.78 -12.24 -44.03
N THR A 670 -6.58 -12.78 -44.93
CA THR A 670 -7.84 -12.17 -45.38
C THR A 670 -8.97 -13.17 -45.22
N VAL A 671 -10.07 -12.71 -44.65
CA VAL A 671 -11.33 -13.45 -44.50
C VAL A 671 -12.37 -12.80 -45.41
N GLU A 672 -13.08 -13.61 -46.19
CA GLU A 672 -14.19 -13.19 -47.06
C GLU A 672 -15.52 -13.60 -46.44
N PHE A 673 -16.44 -12.66 -46.32
CA PHE A 673 -17.79 -12.84 -45.78
C PHE A 673 -18.83 -12.97 -46.91
N GLU A 674 -19.91 -13.72 -46.68
CA GLU A 674 -20.99 -13.86 -47.67
C GLU A 674 -21.85 -12.58 -47.75
N GLU A 675 -22.03 -11.91 -46.62
CA GLU A 675 -22.59 -10.56 -46.47
C GLU A 675 -21.57 -9.63 -45.78
N PRO A 676 -21.52 -8.32 -46.10
CA PRO A 676 -20.63 -7.37 -45.45
C PRO A 676 -20.78 -7.33 -43.92
N VAL A 677 -19.66 -7.19 -43.21
CA VAL A 677 -19.59 -7.15 -41.73
C VAL A 677 -18.94 -5.84 -41.28
N SER A 678 -19.53 -5.22 -40.26
CA SER A 678 -18.95 -4.09 -39.53
C SER A 678 -18.28 -4.58 -38.24
N ILE A 679 -17.06 -4.13 -37.98
CA ILE A 679 -16.31 -4.47 -36.76
C ILE A 679 -16.55 -3.36 -35.74
N SER A 680 -16.99 -3.70 -34.53
CA SER A 680 -17.11 -2.76 -33.41
C SER A 680 -16.04 -2.99 -32.34
N HIS A 681 -15.56 -4.22 -32.20
CA HIS A 681 -14.50 -4.57 -31.26
C HIS A 681 -13.71 -5.78 -31.76
N PHE A 682 -12.48 -5.93 -31.31
CA PHE A 682 -11.67 -7.12 -31.55
C PHE A 682 -10.70 -7.38 -30.41
N VAL A 683 -10.30 -8.64 -30.22
CA VAL A 683 -9.36 -9.06 -29.18
C VAL A 683 -8.09 -9.58 -29.85
N VAL A 684 -6.94 -9.30 -29.24
CA VAL A 684 -5.63 -9.82 -29.68
C VAL A 684 -4.88 -10.36 -28.46
N ALA A 685 -4.43 -11.61 -28.54
CA ALA A 685 -3.73 -12.31 -27.46
C ALA A 685 -2.27 -12.64 -27.84
N ALA A 686 -1.37 -12.49 -26.88
CA ALA A 686 0.01 -12.95 -26.98
C ALA A 686 0.08 -14.49 -27.00
N SER A 687 1.11 -15.04 -27.64
CA SER A 687 1.37 -16.49 -27.61
C SER A 687 1.75 -16.97 -26.20
N ASN A 688 1.49 -18.25 -25.91
CA ASN A 688 1.86 -18.94 -24.66
C ASN A 688 3.27 -19.55 -24.69
N ASP A 689 4.02 -19.37 -25.77
CA ASP A 689 5.40 -19.82 -25.86
C ASP A 689 6.36 -18.85 -25.15
N SER A 690 7.26 -19.39 -24.33
CA SER A 690 8.19 -18.69 -23.41
C SER A 690 9.26 -17.78 -24.06
N ILE A 691 9.03 -17.33 -25.30
CA ILE A 691 9.92 -16.51 -26.12
C ILE A 691 9.16 -15.33 -26.77
N SER A 692 7.90 -15.05 -26.39
CA SER A 692 6.96 -14.26 -27.21
C SER A 692 7.22 -12.73 -27.22
N HIS A 693 7.67 -12.13 -26.11
CA HIS A 693 7.88 -10.66 -26.03
C HIS A 693 8.86 -10.08 -27.08
N ASN A 694 9.84 -10.87 -27.51
CA ASN A 694 10.85 -10.46 -28.51
C ASN A 694 10.39 -10.69 -29.96
N ARG A 695 9.09 -10.93 -30.18
CA ARG A 695 8.49 -11.28 -31.48
C ARG A 695 7.12 -10.62 -31.70
N ALA A 696 6.83 -9.54 -30.99
CA ALA A 696 5.57 -8.82 -31.13
C ALA A 696 5.54 -7.96 -32.42
N PRO A 697 4.36 -7.77 -33.02
CA PRO A 697 4.19 -6.84 -34.13
C PRO A 697 4.40 -5.41 -33.65
N LEU A 698 5.14 -4.62 -34.44
CA LEU A 698 5.40 -3.20 -34.24
C LEU A 698 4.59 -2.34 -35.21
N ASP A 699 4.53 -2.78 -36.48
CA ASP A 699 3.66 -2.18 -37.50
C ASP A 699 2.66 -3.23 -37.98
N TRP A 700 1.37 -3.05 -37.67
CA TRP A 700 0.31 -3.96 -38.04
C TRP A 700 -1.04 -3.25 -38.14
N GLY A 701 -2.04 -3.90 -38.74
CA GLY A 701 -3.38 -3.32 -38.81
C GLY A 701 -4.46 -4.29 -39.27
N ILE A 702 -5.70 -3.85 -39.12
CA ILE A 702 -6.92 -4.47 -39.63
C ILE A 702 -7.48 -3.57 -40.72
N TYR A 703 -7.85 -4.17 -41.85
CA TYR A 703 -8.28 -3.46 -43.04
C TYR A 703 -9.55 -4.08 -43.62
N GLY A 704 -10.40 -3.25 -44.20
CA GLY A 704 -11.64 -3.64 -44.85
C GLY A 704 -11.58 -3.49 -46.37
N SER A 705 -12.26 -4.38 -47.10
CA SER A 705 -12.41 -4.27 -48.56
C SER A 705 -13.76 -4.79 -49.03
N ASN A 706 -14.25 -4.26 -50.16
CA ASN A 706 -15.46 -4.72 -50.84
C ASN A 706 -15.16 -5.42 -52.17
N ASP A 707 -13.92 -5.38 -52.65
CA ASP A 707 -13.50 -6.00 -53.91
C ASP A 707 -12.41 -7.08 -53.73
N GLY A 708 -11.85 -7.20 -52.51
CA GLY A 708 -10.76 -8.12 -52.19
C GLY A 708 -9.41 -7.71 -52.79
N GLU A 709 -9.31 -6.53 -53.41
CA GLU A 709 -8.10 -5.98 -54.04
C GLU A 709 -7.63 -4.70 -53.34
N SER A 710 -8.56 -3.80 -52.98
CA SER A 710 -8.30 -2.50 -52.38
C SER A 710 -8.75 -2.53 -50.93
N PHE A 711 -7.81 -2.36 -49.99
CA PHE A 711 -8.06 -2.43 -48.55
C PHE A 711 -7.91 -1.05 -47.92
N GLU A 712 -8.95 -0.61 -47.22
CA GLU A 712 -9.00 0.61 -46.42
C GLU A 712 -8.70 0.28 -44.96
N PRO A 713 -7.95 1.12 -44.22
CA PRO A 713 -7.64 0.85 -42.82
C PRO A 713 -8.89 0.97 -41.94
N ILE A 714 -9.07 -0.03 -41.07
CA ILE A 714 -10.02 0.00 -39.94
C ILE A 714 -9.27 0.31 -38.65
N PHE A 715 -8.09 -0.27 -38.50
CA PHE A 715 -7.16 0.00 -37.41
C PHE A 715 -5.72 -0.15 -37.92
N GLU A 716 -4.84 0.76 -37.55
CA GLU A 716 -3.40 0.66 -37.82
C GLU A 716 -2.63 1.03 -36.55
N GLN A 717 -1.64 0.21 -36.21
CA GLN A 717 -0.64 0.51 -35.20
C GLN A 717 0.73 0.57 -35.86
N SER A 718 1.50 1.61 -35.54
CA SER A 718 2.90 1.72 -35.89
C SER A 718 3.64 2.37 -34.71
N ASP A 719 4.37 1.55 -33.96
CA ASP A 719 5.08 1.99 -32.76
C ASP A 719 6.49 1.36 -32.74
N ASP A 720 7.40 1.98 -32.00
CA ASP A 720 8.73 1.42 -31.75
C ASP A 720 8.72 0.42 -30.58
N GLU A 721 7.68 0.45 -29.75
CA GLU A 721 7.43 -0.51 -28.67
C GLU A 721 6.26 -1.48 -28.99
N PRO A 722 6.36 -2.76 -28.58
CA PRO A 722 5.30 -3.73 -28.82
C PRO A 722 4.11 -3.53 -27.87
N ILE A 723 2.90 -3.95 -28.29
CA ILE A 723 1.71 -3.86 -27.43
C ILE A 723 1.77 -4.78 -26.20
N TRP A 724 2.39 -5.95 -26.32
CA TRP A 724 2.52 -6.89 -25.21
C TRP A 724 3.77 -6.62 -24.40
N LYS A 725 3.60 -6.46 -23.08
CA LYS A 725 4.69 -6.26 -22.11
C LYS A 725 5.07 -7.57 -21.40
N ALA A 726 4.17 -8.55 -21.40
CA ALA A 726 4.36 -9.89 -20.84
C ALA A 726 3.80 -11.00 -21.75
N ASP A 727 4.29 -12.23 -21.60
CA ASP A 727 3.74 -13.43 -22.24
C ASP A 727 2.28 -13.63 -21.78
N GLU A 728 1.44 -14.20 -22.64
CA GLU A 728 0.03 -14.51 -22.34
C GLU A 728 -0.89 -13.30 -22.01
N GLU A 729 -0.51 -12.07 -22.37
CA GLU A 729 -1.38 -10.89 -22.28
C GLU A 729 -2.50 -10.90 -23.34
N VAL A 730 -3.72 -10.52 -22.94
CA VAL A 730 -4.89 -10.41 -23.82
C VAL A 730 -5.42 -8.97 -23.80
N TYR A 731 -5.56 -8.36 -24.97
CA TYR A 731 -6.07 -6.99 -25.13
C TYR A 731 -7.39 -6.96 -25.91
N LEU A 732 -8.37 -6.22 -25.38
CA LEU A 732 -9.61 -5.85 -26.07
C LEU A 732 -9.47 -4.46 -26.68
N PHE A 733 -9.81 -4.34 -27.96
CA PHE A 733 -9.87 -3.09 -28.70
C PHE A 733 -11.33 -2.78 -28.98
N ASN A 734 -11.84 -1.68 -28.42
CA ASN A 734 -13.18 -1.17 -28.69
C ASN A 734 -13.07 0.00 -29.66
N LEU A 735 -13.66 -0.13 -30.85
CA LEU A 735 -13.70 0.95 -31.81
C LEU A 735 -14.72 2.00 -31.36
N PRO A 736 -14.39 3.30 -31.38
CA PRO A 736 -15.30 4.37 -30.96
C PRO A 736 -16.55 4.43 -31.83
N ARG A 737 -16.44 3.93 -33.08
CA ARG A 737 -17.56 3.69 -34.00
C ARG A 737 -17.33 2.37 -34.70
N PRO A 738 -18.39 1.59 -34.98
CA PRO A 738 -18.28 0.43 -35.85
C PRO A 738 -17.68 0.82 -37.20
N SER A 739 -16.84 -0.05 -37.76
CA SER A 739 -16.29 0.15 -39.09
C SER A 739 -17.40 0.21 -40.14
N ASP A 740 -17.08 0.80 -41.30
CA ASP A 740 -17.87 0.56 -42.50
C ASP A 740 -18.04 -0.96 -42.74
N PRO A 741 -19.16 -1.39 -43.35
CA PRO A 741 -19.40 -2.80 -43.63
C PRO A 741 -18.52 -3.27 -44.80
N TYR A 742 -17.73 -4.31 -44.57
CA TYR A 742 -16.80 -4.86 -45.57
C TYR A 742 -17.05 -6.33 -45.86
N THR A 743 -16.89 -6.70 -47.13
CA THR A 743 -16.99 -8.11 -47.58
C THR A 743 -15.69 -8.89 -47.30
N PHE A 744 -14.56 -8.20 -47.17
CA PHE A 744 -13.27 -8.78 -46.85
C PHE A 744 -12.65 -8.04 -45.68
N ILE A 745 -12.19 -8.78 -44.67
CA ILE A 745 -11.40 -8.24 -43.56
C ILE A 745 -10.00 -8.84 -43.63
N LYS A 746 -8.99 -7.99 -43.51
CA LYS A 746 -7.58 -8.36 -43.59
C LYS A 746 -6.83 -7.93 -42.34
N TYR A 747 -6.06 -8.85 -41.78
CA TYR A 747 -5.01 -8.58 -40.82
C TYR A 747 -3.65 -8.52 -41.54
N ASP A 748 -2.83 -7.50 -41.31
CA ASP A 748 -1.51 -7.33 -41.94
C ASP A 748 -0.46 -6.94 -40.91
N VAL A 749 0.72 -7.56 -40.98
CA VAL A 749 1.90 -7.21 -40.17
C VAL A 749 3.06 -6.89 -41.10
N THR A 750 3.62 -5.70 -40.94
CA THR A 750 4.70 -5.18 -41.81
C THR A 750 6.04 -5.00 -41.09
N ARG A 751 6.04 -4.83 -39.75
CA ARG A 751 7.26 -4.74 -38.91
C ARG A 751 7.06 -5.43 -37.56
N THR A 752 8.14 -6.00 -37.03
CA THR A 752 8.17 -6.77 -35.77
C THR A 752 9.44 -6.43 -34.99
N ASN A 753 9.42 -6.56 -33.66
CA ASN A 753 10.59 -6.25 -32.80
C ASN A 753 11.66 -7.37 -32.81
N GLY A 754 11.43 -8.45 -33.56
CA GLY A 754 12.36 -9.58 -33.77
C GLY A 754 12.41 -10.10 -35.20
N GLY A 755 13.13 -11.22 -35.43
CA GLY A 755 13.28 -11.86 -36.75
C GLY A 755 12.10 -12.75 -37.20
N ALA A 756 11.05 -12.85 -36.38
CA ALA A 756 9.80 -13.57 -36.61
C ALA A 756 8.71 -12.94 -35.71
N HIS A 757 7.42 -13.15 -36.03
CA HIS A 757 6.32 -12.82 -35.12
C HIS A 757 5.51 -14.04 -34.72
N GLU A 758 4.80 -13.92 -33.60
CA GLU A 758 3.90 -14.95 -33.09
C GLU A 758 2.73 -14.29 -32.38
N ILE A 759 1.50 -14.58 -32.82
CA ILE A 759 0.26 -14.15 -32.18
C ILE A 759 -0.41 -15.39 -31.64
N GLY A 760 -0.89 -15.31 -30.40
CA GLY A 760 -1.64 -16.39 -29.77
C GLY A 760 -2.99 -16.53 -30.44
N GLU A 761 -3.80 -15.47 -30.41
CA GLU A 761 -5.17 -15.44 -30.92
C GLU A 761 -5.61 -14.05 -31.38
N ILE A 762 -6.52 -13.99 -32.36
CA ILE A 762 -7.25 -12.78 -32.73
C ILE A 762 -8.71 -13.16 -32.92
N GLU A 763 -9.60 -12.47 -32.21
CA GLU A 763 -11.04 -12.61 -32.34
C GLU A 763 -11.65 -11.30 -32.83
N TYR A 764 -12.49 -11.39 -33.86
CA TYR A 764 -13.28 -10.26 -34.36
C TYR A 764 -14.72 -10.39 -33.92
N PHE A 765 -15.28 -9.31 -33.38
CA PHE A 765 -16.69 -9.21 -33.06
C PHE A 765 -17.34 -8.27 -34.06
N GLY A 766 -18.12 -8.84 -34.98
CA GLY A 766 -18.79 -8.09 -36.04
C GLY A 766 -20.25 -8.50 -36.19
N GLU A 767 -21.10 -7.53 -36.47
CA GLU A 767 -22.52 -7.77 -36.72
C GLU A 767 -22.73 -8.15 -38.20
N VAL A 768 -23.29 -9.34 -38.44
CA VAL A 768 -23.63 -9.82 -39.79
C VAL A 768 -24.75 -8.97 -40.37
N GLY A 769 -24.52 -8.36 -41.53
CA GLY A 769 -25.52 -7.54 -42.21
C GLY A 769 -25.71 -6.14 -41.62
N ALA A 770 -24.73 -5.64 -40.84
CA ALA A 770 -24.72 -4.31 -40.23
C ALA A 770 -24.20 -3.18 -41.14
N GLY A 771 -24.38 -3.34 -42.46
CA GLY A 771 -24.51 -2.16 -43.29
C GLY A 771 -25.88 -1.54 -43.09
N ALA A 772 -26.01 -0.63 -42.12
CA ALA A 772 -27.06 0.38 -42.04
C ALA A 772 -28.50 -0.14 -42.29
N LEU A 773 -28.94 -1.21 -41.64
CA LEU A 773 -30.34 -1.62 -41.64
C LEU A 773 -30.88 -1.51 -40.21
N ASN A 774 -31.93 -0.70 -40.05
CA ASN A 774 -32.59 -0.21 -38.82
C ASN A 774 -32.07 1.11 -38.24
N GLU A 775 -31.06 1.72 -38.87
CA GLU A 775 -30.69 3.10 -38.54
C GLU A 775 -31.87 4.03 -38.82
N ILE A 776 -32.25 4.82 -37.82
CA ILE A 776 -33.23 5.89 -37.99
C ILE A 776 -32.57 6.99 -38.84
N VAL A 777 -33.01 7.12 -40.09
CA VAL A 777 -32.51 8.12 -41.04
C VAL A 777 -33.23 9.46 -40.93
N GLU A 778 -34.46 9.48 -40.42
CA GLU A 778 -35.21 10.71 -40.24
C GLU A 778 -36.20 10.60 -39.07
N ILE A 779 -36.30 11.67 -38.26
CA ILE A 779 -37.32 11.85 -37.23
C ILE A 779 -38.03 13.16 -37.52
N ASN A 780 -39.34 13.10 -37.73
CA ASN A 780 -40.17 14.28 -37.94
C ASN A 780 -41.23 14.38 -36.86
N TYR A 781 -41.28 15.52 -36.16
CA TYR A 781 -42.31 15.82 -35.16
C TYR A 781 -43.23 16.93 -35.66
N GLU A 782 -44.48 16.59 -35.94
CA GLU A 782 -45.48 17.54 -36.39
C GLU A 782 -46.19 18.20 -35.21
N LYS A 783 -45.73 19.39 -34.84
CA LYS A 783 -46.20 20.14 -33.66
C LYS A 783 -47.72 20.40 -33.61
N ASP A 784 -48.38 20.52 -34.76
CA ASP A 784 -49.82 20.81 -34.82
C ASP A 784 -50.70 19.58 -34.53
N THR A 785 -50.16 18.38 -34.78
CA THR A 785 -50.85 17.09 -34.59
C THR A 785 -50.28 16.27 -33.44
N GLU A 786 -49.11 16.64 -32.92
CA GLU A 786 -48.30 15.88 -31.95
C GLU A 786 -47.89 14.49 -32.47
N ASN A 787 -47.86 14.29 -33.79
CA ASN A 787 -47.39 13.04 -34.38
C ASN A 787 -45.88 13.01 -34.52
N ILE A 788 -45.32 11.81 -34.37
CA ILE A 788 -43.94 11.47 -34.66
C ILE A 788 -43.94 10.56 -35.88
N GLU A 789 -43.06 10.84 -36.84
CA GLU A 789 -42.77 9.98 -37.97
C GLU A 789 -41.29 9.57 -37.88
N LEU A 790 -41.07 8.26 -37.86
CA LEU A 790 -39.74 7.66 -37.89
C LEU A 790 -39.53 7.05 -39.27
N THR A 791 -38.40 7.36 -39.90
CA THR A 791 -37.93 6.69 -41.11
C THR A 791 -36.65 5.94 -40.78
N TRP A 792 -36.56 4.66 -41.15
CA TRP A 792 -35.37 3.85 -40.97
C TRP A 792 -35.04 3.07 -42.22
N ASN A 793 -33.78 2.67 -42.37
CA ASN A 793 -33.39 1.74 -43.41
C ASN A 793 -33.99 0.36 -43.13
N SER A 794 -34.73 -0.23 -44.07
CA SER A 794 -35.59 -1.40 -43.81
C SER A 794 -35.40 -2.52 -44.82
N ARG A 795 -35.65 -3.76 -44.40
CA ARG A 795 -35.65 -4.97 -45.24
C ARG A 795 -37.06 -5.26 -45.73
N ALA A 796 -37.23 -5.36 -47.05
CA ALA A 796 -38.52 -5.67 -47.66
C ALA A 796 -39.08 -7.01 -47.13
N GLY A 797 -40.30 -6.97 -46.59
CA GLY A 797 -41.00 -8.16 -46.11
C GLY A 797 -40.62 -8.65 -44.70
N LYS A 798 -39.72 -7.97 -43.99
CA LYS A 798 -39.47 -8.21 -42.55
C LYS A 798 -40.50 -7.46 -41.71
N THR A 799 -40.75 -7.96 -40.49
CA THR A 799 -41.68 -7.34 -39.53
C THR A 799 -40.89 -6.61 -38.45
N TYR A 800 -41.30 -5.37 -38.19
CA TYR A 800 -40.64 -4.44 -37.29
C TYR A 800 -41.55 -4.08 -36.11
N GLY A 801 -40.93 -3.91 -34.94
CA GLY A 801 -41.54 -3.33 -33.76
C GLY A 801 -40.87 -2.03 -33.34
N ILE A 802 -41.66 -1.06 -32.89
CA ILE A 802 -41.21 0.22 -32.36
C ILE A 802 -41.52 0.25 -30.86
N PHE A 803 -40.49 0.50 -30.06
CA PHE A 803 -40.58 0.62 -28.61
C PHE A 803 -40.14 2.00 -28.18
N TYR A 804 -40.68 2.51 -27.07
CA TYR A 804 -40.23 3.76 -26.48
C TYR A 804 -39.75 3.60 -25.03
N SER A 805 -38.86 4.50 -24.64
CA SER A 805 -38.32 4.61 -23.29
C SER A 805 -38.22 6.07 -22.86
N LEU A 806 -38.30 6.32 -21.55
CA LEU A 806 -38.11 7.65 -20.96
C LEU A 806 -36.70 7.85 -20.37
N ASN A 807 -35.94 6.76 -20.18
CA ASN A 807 -34.66 6.77 -19.46
C ASN A 807 -33.57 5.89 -20.09
N LEU A 808 -33.74 5.37 -21.31
CA LEU A 808 -32.83 4.44 -22.02
C LEU A 808 -32.64 3.06 -21.37
N GLU A 809 -32.98 2.88 -20.10
CA GLU A 809 -32.76 1.63 -19.36
C GLU A 809 -33.81 0.56 -19.70
N ASP A 810 -35.07 0.96 -19.85
CA ASP A 810 -36.19 0.02 -20.05
C ASP A 810 -37.02 0.40 -21.31
N PHE A 811 -37.02 -0.47 -22.33
CA PHE A 811 -37.83 -0.35 -23.56
C PHE A 811 -39.08 -1.24 -23.50
N GLU A 812 -39.85 -1.11 -22.42
CA GLU A 812 -40.97 -2.01 -22.09
C GLU A 812 -42.32 -1.60 -22.72
N ALA A 813 -42.40 -0.44 -23.39
CA ALA A 813 -43.65 0.10 -23.90
C ALA A 813 -43.69 0.10 -25.45
N ASP A 814 -44.61 -0.69 -25.98
CA ASP A 814 -44.82 -0.92 -27.42
C ASP A 814 -45.63 0.22 -28.06
N VAL A 815 -45.12 0.72 -29.19
CA VAL A 815 -45.80 1.68 -30.07
C VAL A 815 -46.59 0.93 -31.16
N ASP A 816 -45.95 -0.04 -31.82
CA ASP A 816 -46.54 -0.99 -32.78
C ASP A 816 -45.51 -2.11 -33.08
N ASP A 817 -45.93 -3.38 -33.08
CA ASP A 817 -45.10 -4.57 -33.30
C ASP A 817 -45.36 -5.30 -34.64
N GLY A 818 -46.14 -4.67 -35.53
CA GLY A 818 -46.64 -5.29 -36.77
C GLY A 818 -46.23 -4.60 -38.08
N ILE A 819 -45.18 -3.78 -38.09
CA ILE A 819 -44.84 -2.95 -39.25
C ILE A 819 -44.09 -3.78 -40.29
N ILE A 820 -44.70 -3.97 -41.47
CA ILE A 820 -44.07 -4.73 -42.55
C ILE A 820 -43.22 -3.77 -43.38
N GLY A 821 -41.93 -4.06 -43.50
CA GLY A 821 -41.00 -3.27 -44.31
C GLY A 821 -41.45 -3.17 -45.76
N GLU A 822 -41.52 -1.94 -46.29
CA GLU A 822 -41.96 -1.67 -47.66
C GLU A 822 -40.93 -2.15 -48.71
N GLU A 823 -41.34 -2.29 -49.98
CA GLU A 823 -40.40 -2.56 -51.07
C GLU A 823 -39.52 -1.31 -51.33
N GLY A 824 -38.36 -1.22 -50.70
CA GLY A 824 -37.42 -0.09 -50.81
C GLY A 824 -36.22 -0.20 -49.87
N GLU A 825 -35.37 0.85 -49.86
CA GLU A 825 -34.23 0.98 -48.93
C GLU A 825 -34.65 1.45 -47.53
N THR A 826 -35.81 2.12 -47.40
CA THR A 826 -36.32 2.66 -46.13
C THR A 826 -37.81 2.37 -45.91
N THR A 827 -38.23 2.34 -44.64
CA THR A 827 -39.63 2.31 -44.19
C THR A 827 -39.88 3.53 -43.31
N SER A 828 -41.00 4.21 -43.53
CA SER A 828 -41.47 5.31 -42.69
C SER A 828 -42.74 4.90 -41.96
N TYR A 829 -42.82 5.19 -40.67
CA TYR A 829 -44.00 4.93 -39.85
C TYR A 829 -44.33 6.11 -38.97
N SER A 830 -45.60 6.54 -38.99
CA SER A 830 -46.09 7.68 -38.23
C SER A 830 -47.10 7.25 -37.15
N PHE A 831 -46.91 7.75 -35.93
CA PHE A 831 -47.70 7.43 -34.74
C PHE A 831 -47.90 8.67 -33.86
N GLU A 832 -48.93 8.64 -33.01
CA GLU A 832 -49.17 9.71 -32.02
C GLU A 832 -48.05 9.70 -30.97
N ASN A 833 -47.55 10.88 -30.55
CA ASN A 833 -46.57 10.97 -29.47
C ASN A 833 -47.09 10.25 -28.21
N PRO A 834 -46.42 9.19 -27.73
CA PRO A 834 -46.93 8.39 -26.61
C PRO A 834 -46.95 9.16 -25.29
N GLU A 835 -46.11 10.20 -25.13
CA GLU A 835 -46.01 10.98 -23.88
C GLU A 835 -45.92 12.50 -24.16
N PRO A 836 -47.04 13.17 -24.52
CA PRO A 836 -47.04 14.60 -24.81
C PRO A 836 -46.59 15.46 -23.63
N GLY A 837 -45.62 16.34 -23.87
CA GLY A 837 -45.11 17.29 -22.88
C GLY A 837 -43.91 16.81 -22.07
N VAL A 838 -43.44 15.58 -22.27
CA VAL A 838 -42.16 15.10 -21.73
C VAL A 838 -41.00 15.71 -22.57
N PRO A 839 -39.91 16.18 -21.94
CA PRO A 839 -38.84 16.88 -22.65
C PRO A 839 -37.99 15.97 -23.55
N ARG A 840 -37.91 14.66 -23.26
CA ARG A 840 -37.14 13.67 -24.03
C ARG A 840 -37.85 12.32 -24.00
N ILE A 841 -37.89 11.66 -25.15
CA ILE A 841 -38.40 10.29 -25.33
C ILE A 841 -37.43 9.59 -26.28
N PHE A 842 -37.10 8.34 -25.99
CA PHE A 842 -36.20 7.51 -26.78
C PHE A 842 -37.01 6.46 -27.52
N PHE A 843 -36.62 6.14 -28.75
CA PHE A 843 -37.29 5.14 -29.58
C PHE A 843 -36.28 4.08 -30.03
N ARG A 844 -36.74 2.83 -30.12
CA ARG A 844 -35.98 1.70 -30.65
C ARG A 844 -36.82 0.99 -31.70
N VAL A 845 -36.24 0.72 -32.87
CA VAL A 845 -36.84 -0.09 -33.93
C VAL A 845 -36.14 -1.44 -33.94
N MET A 846 -36.89 -2.53 -33.85
CA MET A 846 -36.36 -3.90 -33.82
C MET A 846 -37.02 -4.76 -34.88
N VAL A 847 -36.29 -5.73 -35.44
CA VAL A 847 -36.86 -6.80 -36.27
C VAL A 847 -37.44 -7.85 -35.34
N MET A 848 -38.72 -8.17 -35.46
CA MET A 848 -39.42 -9.04 -34.47
C MET A 848 -39.13 -10.54 -34.61
N GLU A 849 -38.39 -10.94 -35.65
CA GLU A 849 -38.03 -12.34 -35.93
C GLU A 849 -36.56 -12.67 -35.64
N GLU A 850 -35.76 -11.68 -35.21
CA GLU A 850 -34.30 -11.75 -34.99
C GLU A 850 -33.96 -11.45 -33.53
#